data_AF-A0A5C3MV30-F1
#
_entry.id   AF-A0A5C3MV30-F1
#
_cell.length_a   1.000
_cell.length_b   1.000
_cell.length_c   1.000
_cell.angle_alpha   90.00
_cell.angle_beta   90.00
_cell.angle_gamma   90.00
#
_symmetry.space_group_name_H-M   'P 1'
#
loop_
_entity.id
_entity.type
_entity.pdbx_description
1 polymer ?
#
loop_
_entity_poly.entity_id
_entity_poly.type
_entity_poly.pdbx_seq_one_letter_code
_entity_poly.pdbx_strand_id
1 'polypeptide(L)'
;MNERVSFPRSGILVLGSNTVQSLVPATLVSQAESLLENHRISEAIDLAEQQRKRLQSKLTAEYDETEELHYVFQRIGLQCFSETMFEDAGKYLLNGELDPRILVSYFPEYRGALFAPDDAIDMFAGVAEYLPEEDTVADLIAQNLVRNYSPHLKPNTREARPTVELSDILKDEARGMLYTVLQGWRRKGRVEDKGLAVVRDVVDTVLTKMHAENGDTPELHKMLDSDNDVLLEEVEPILIQSHQFNVLCKLYRQRGQERKLLDAWAKLAEGEWADEDLPDPLTTMFDYLSEKRDRALIQRWGVWFSTKDPERGLKLLISRDAGKRAGKAEDELALLERLRDASPVAAAQYLQHLVLQRRSTNRELHQQLAMACIDQVLACMVDDNVTKLWRAKVSSYSSSTSTSSSSSFLAYFNSTTPDSESKRIRLKTILFLQGSNLYDPEPVKQRLADYAKVFPLELAIVEGKLGHHREALSVLMQTLHDSRSAESYCTLGGDVVTTRLALSIGEKHDLLLFASLLSGSVPGAKSRAPRMMARQQSADEDTRKKLLGILLEVCMSGGELMAESTARLLNSQAMNLDIVDVISLVPPDWPLNLMSSFLTRSFRRSLHSMHEGQIVKNISMAQNTEVAERTWVVIREQGAVIEEPAEDDEDGEATGEKEKIGEILNEKFGLHEEAPVDAIQVDEEKERGTGDATEVDEGIS
;
A
#
# COMPACT_ATOMS: atom_id res chain seq x y z
N MET A 1 26.29 -41.91 35.65
CA MET A 1 26.17 -43.36 35.40
C MET A 1 27.53 -43.96 35.72
N ASN A 2 27.59 -45.17 36.30
CA ASN A 2 28.87 -45.80 36.63
C ASN A 2 29.58 -46.24 35.33
N GLU A 3 30.35 -45.34 34.74
CA GLU A 3 31.29 -45.64 33.66
C GLU A 3 32.37 -46.56 34.22
N ARG A 4 32.41 -47.78 33.69
CA ARG A 4 33.44 -48.75 34.03
C ARG A 4 34.72 -48.28 33.34
N VAL A 5 35.53 -47.49 34.03
CA VAL A 5 36.90 -47.19 33.60
C VAL A 5 37.59 -48.51 33.21
N SER A 6 37.91 -48.66 31.92
CA SER A 6 38.66 -49.78 31.36
C SER A 6 40.09 -49.78 31.91
N PHE A 7 40.28 -50.32 33.11
CA PHE A 7 41.63 -50.54 33.62
C PHE A 7 42.27 -51.72 32.89
N PRO A 8 43.53 -51.58 32.42
CA PRO A 8 44.21 -52.66 31.74
C PRO A 8 44.36 -53.87 32.67
N ARG A 9 43.83 -55.01 32.24
CA ARG A 9 43.78 -56.23 33.07
C ARG A 9 45.07 -57.01 32.92
N SER A 10 45.75 -57.26 34.04
CA SER A 10 46.94 -58.11 34.09
C SER A 10 46.58 -59.57 34.35
N GLY A 11 47.08 -60.49 33.53
CA GLY A 11 46.99 -61.94 33.77
C GLY A 11 48.19 -62.53 34.51
N ILE A 12 49.25 -61.74 34.73
CA ILE A 12 50.54 -62.23 35.25
C ILE A 12 50.93 -61.40 36.48
N LEU A 13 51.02 -62.07 37.62
CA LEU A 13 51.52 -61.51 38.88
C LEU A 13 52.91 -62.06 39.16
N VAL A 14 53.86 -61.17 39.45
CA VAL A 14 55.23 -61.50 39.85
C VAL A 14 55.36 -61.29 41.35
N LEU A 15 55.58 -62.39 42.08
CA LEU A 15 55.78 -62.38 43.53
C LEU A 15 57.28 -62.33 43.85
N GLY A 16 57.71 -61.23 44.44
CA GLY A 16 59.01 -61.09 45.11
C GLY A 16 58.89 -61.37 46.61
N SER A 17 60.03 -61.44 47.31
CA SER A 17 60.08 -61.73 48.75
C SER A 17 59.27 -60.74 49.60
N ASN A 18 59.16 -59.47 49.17
CA ASN A 18 58.42 -58.41 49.87
C ASN A 18 57.47 -57.60 48.94
N THR A 19 57.25 -58.01 47.69
CA THR A 19 56.48 -57.22 46.71
C THR A 19 55.63 -58.09 45.82
N VAL A 20 54.40 -57.67 45.53
CA VAL A 20 53.58 -58.21 44.44
C VAL A 20 53.61 -57.20 43.32
N GLN A 21 54.26 -57.54 42.21
CA GLN A 21 54.26 -56.75 40.99
C GLN A 21 53.29 -57.38 39.98
N SER A 22 52.70 -56.57 39.11
CA SER A 22 51.80 -57.06 38.07
C SER A 22 52.31 -56.64 36.70
N LEU A 23 52.39 -57.58 35.76
CA LEU A 23 52.76 -57.28 34.38
C LEU A 23 51.49 -56.90 33.62
N VAL A 24 51.35 -55.62 33.33
CA VAL A 24 50.24 -55.04 32.60
C VAL A 24 50.67 -54.84 31.14
N PRO A 25 49.88 -55.26 30.14
CA PRO A 25 50.18 -54.92 28.75
C PRO A 25 50.19 -53.40 28.58
N ALA A 26 51.14 -52.86 27.82
CA ALA A 26 51.20 -51.43 27.55
C ALA A 26 49.89 -50.99 26.87
N THR A 27 49.27 -49.92 27.38
CA THR A 27 48.04 -49.37 26.80
C THR A 27 48.33 -48.75 25.43
N LEU A 28 47.29 -48.55 24.63
CA LEU A 28 47.42 -47.88 23.35
C LEU A 28 48.04 -46.49 23.51
N VAL A 29 47.52 -45.74 24.47
CA VAL A 29 47.98 -44.40 24.86
C VAL A 29 49.46 -44.39 25.20
N SER A 30 49.92 -45.27 26.10
CA SER A 30 51.33 -45.31 26.51
C SER A 30 52.28 -45.71 25.37
N GLN A 31 51.86 -46.63 24.50
CA GLN A 31 52.64 -47.00 23.32
C GLN A 31 52.73 -45.84 22.32
N ALA A 32 51.60 -45.16 22.06
CA ALA A 32 51.56 -44.02 21.16
C ALA A 32 52.39 -42.85 21.68
N GLU A 33 52.27 -42.48 22.96
CA GLU A 33 53.06 -41.42 23.59
C GLU A 33 54.55 -41.72 23.53
N SER A 34 54.97 -42.94 23.88
CA SER A 34 56.38 -43.32 23.79
C SER A 34 56.91 -43.25 22.35
N LEU A 35 56.11 -43.59 21.34
CA LEU A 35 56.50 -43.44 19.94
C LEU A 35 56.60 -41.97 19.52
N LEU A 36 55.67 -41.12 19.97
CA LEU A 36 55.66 -39.68 19.67
C LEU A 36 56.83 -38.95 20.35
N GLU A 37 57.13 -39.24 21.61
CA GLU A 37 58.29 -38.70 22.34
C GLU A 37 59.62 -39.03 21.67
N ASN A 38 59.69 -40.19 21.00
CA ASN A 38 60.85 -40.61 20.22
C ASN A 38 60.82 -40.12 18.76
N HIS A 39 59.92 -39.20 18.38
CA HIS A 39 59.71 -38.70 17.01
C HIS A 39 59.44 -39.80 15.96
N ARG A 40 58.87 -40.94 16.35
CA ARG A 40 58.50 -42.06 15.46
C ARG A 40 57.03 -41.97 15.05
N ILE A 41 56.67 -40.88 14.39
CA ILE A 41 55.27 -40.54 14.05
C ILE A 41 54.63 -41.58 13.14
N SER A 42 55.36 -42.10 12.13
CA SER A 42 54.84 -43.09 11.20
C SER A 42 54.39 -44.39 11.89
N GLU A 43 55.14 -44.84 12.90
CA GLU A 43 54.79 -46.04 13.65
C GLU A 43 53.60 -45.80 14.60
N ALA A 44 53.49 -44.60 15.17
CA ALA A 44 52.33 -44.20 15.96
C ALA A 44 51.06 -44.17 15.08
N ILE A 45 51.18 -43.66 13.85
CA ILE A 45 50.11 -43.67 12.83
C ILE A 45 49.68 -45.10 12.51
N ASP A 46 50.65 -45.98 12.21
CA ASP A 46 50.36 -47.37 11.87
C ASP A 46 49.65 -48.10 13.02
N LEU A 47 50.08 -47.86 14.25
CA LEU A 47 49.48 -48.39 15.46
C LEU A 47 48.03 -47.89 15.65
N ALA A 48 47.78 -46.59 15.45
CA ALA A 48 46.44 -46.01 15.54
C ALA A 48 45.51 -46.53 14.42
N GLU A 49 45.99 -46.61 13.18
CA GLU A 49 45.21 -47.13 12.04
C GLU A 49 44.90 -48.62 12.16
N GLN A 50 45.82 -49.42 12.70
CA GLN A 50 45.56 -50.83 13.02
C GLN A 50 44.43 -50.98 14.04
N GLN A 51 44.40 -50.15 15.08
CA GLN A 51 43.31 -50.17 16.05
C GLN A 51 42.00 -49.66 15.45
N ARG A 52 42.04 -48.60 14.63
CA ARG A 52 40.85 -48.11 13.92
C ARG A 52 40.20 -49.20 13.07
N LYS A 53 41.00 -49.93 12.29
CA LYS A 53 40.51 -51.07 11.47
C LYS A 53 39.94 -52.20 12.33
N ARG A 54 40.57 -52.48 13.48
CA ARG A 54 40.06 -53.47 14.44
C ARG A 54 38.72 -53.05 15.02
N LEU A 55 38.57 -51.80 15.44
CA LEU A 55 37.31 -51.27 15.97
C LEU A 55 36.21 -51.28 14.92
N GLN A 56 36.50 -50.87 13.68
CA GLN A 56 35.55 -50.94 12.57
C GLN A 56 35.09 -52.37 12.24
N SER A 57 35.93 -53.38 12.51
CA SER A 57 35.56 -54.78 12.33
C SER A 57 34.69 -55.35 13.45
N LYS A 58 34.63 -54.68 14.62
CA LYS A 58 33.74 -55.06 15.73
C LYS A 58 32.34 -54.50 15.47
N LEU A 59 31.31 -55.33 15.71
CA LEU A 59 29.91 -54.93 15.50
C LEU A 59 29.39 -53.91 16.54
N THR A 60 30.07 -53.82 17.69
CA THR A 60 29.83 -52.86 18.77
C THR A 60 31.19 -52.38 19.26
N ALA A 61 31.50 -51.11 19.02
CA ALA A 61 32.69 -50.48 19.60
C ALA A 61 32.36 -50.06 21.05
N GLU A 62 33.27 -50.35 21.97
CA GLU A 62 33.18 -49.83 23.34
C GLU A 62 33.54 -48.34 23.33
N TYR A 63 32.77 -47.52 24.05
CA TYR A 63 32.93 -46.06 24.10
C TYR A 63 34.35 -45.66 24.54
N ASP A 64 34.89 -46.33 25.55
CA ASP A 64 36.26 -46.13 26.05
C ASP A 64 37.33 -46.39 24.97
N GLU A 65 37.18 -47.46 24.17
CA GLU A 65 38.14 -47.79 23.10
C GLU A 65 38.12 -46.72 21.98
N THR A 66 36.96 -46.10 21.74
CA THR A 66 36.84 -44.98 20.78
C THR A 66 37.43 -43.69 21.31
N GLU A 67 37.25 -43.37 22.60
CA GLU A 67 37.86 -42.19 23.23
C GLU A 67 39.39 -42.31 23.31
N GLU A 68 39.92 -43.48 23.67
CA GLU A 68 41.37 -43.74 23.63
C GLU A 68 41.94 -43.54 22.22
N LEU A 69 41.23 -43.99 21.20
CA LEU A 69 41.65 -43.80 19.81
C LEU A 69 41.55 -42.34 19.38
N HIS A 70 40.52 -41.61 19.82
CA HIS A 70 40.40 -40.16 19.58
C HIS A 70 41.58 -39.41 20.21
N TYR A 71 41.90 -39.70 21.47
CA TYR A 71 43.08 -39.14 22.14
C TYR A 71 44.36 -39.36 21.33
N VAL A 72 44.62 -40.61 20.91
CA VAL A 72 45.82 -40.95 20.14
C VAL A 72 45.87 -40.19 18.81
N PHE A 73 44.77 -40.09 18.09
CA PHE A 73 44.71 -39.31 16.85
C PHE A 73 44.89 -37.81 17.08
N GLN A 74 44.34 -37.24 18.16
CA GLN A 74 44.56 -35.84 18.54
C GLN A 74 46.05 -35.58 18.84
N ARG A 75 46.71 -36.47 19.59
CA ARG A 75 48.15 -36.37 19.90
C ARG A 75 49.03 -36.47 18.65
N ILE A 76 48.76 -37.44 17.77
CA ILE A 76 49.46 -37.57 16.49
C ILE A 76 49.25 -36.31 15.65
N GLY A 77 48.01 -35.83 15.54
CA GLY A 77 47.67 -34.65 14.76
C GLY A 77 48.34 -33.38 15.28
N LEU A 78 48.38 -33.16 16.60
CA LEU A 78 49.10 -32.03 17.22
C LEU A 78 50.62 -32.14 17.02
N GLN A 79 51.19 -33.34 17.11
CA GLN A 79 52.61 -33.53 16.80
C GLN A 79 52.90 -33.15 15.34
N CYS A 80 52.13 -33.66 14.39
CA CYS A 80 52.25 -33.28 12.98
C CYS A 80 52.08 -31.76 12.77
N PHE A 81 51.14 -31.13 13.49
CA PHE A 81 50.92 -29.69 13.44
C PHE A 81 52.15 -28.90 13.92
N SER A 82 52.75 -29.29 15.06
CA SER A 82 53.99 -28.69 15.59
C SER A 82 55.20 -28.88 14.66
N GLU A 83 55.23 -30.00 13.93
CA GLU A 83 56.27 -30.31 12.95
C GLU A 83 55.97 -29.74 11.55
N THR A 84 54.95 -28.88 11.40
CA THR A 84 54.53 -28.25 10.12
C THR A 84 54.08 -29.23 9.03
N MET A 85 53.72 -30.47 9.39
CA MET A 85 53.14 -31.46 8.49
C MET A 85 51.61 -31.29 8.43
N PHE A 86 51.16 -30.20 7.80
CA PHE A 86 49.77 -29.74 7.87
C PHE A 86 48.75 -30.68 7.22
N GLU A 87 49.08 -31.32 6.09
CA GLU A 87 48.16 -32.27 5.43
C GLU A 87 47.82 -33.46 6.34
N ASP A 88 48.84 -34.08 6.93
CA ASP A 88 48.69 -35.19 7.86
C ASP A 88 48.02 -34.74 9.16
N ALA A 89 48.41 -33.57 9.69
CA ALA A 89 47.80 -32.99 10.88
C ALA A 89 46.28 -32.86 10.71
N GLY A 90 45.80 -32.25 9.63
CA GLY A 90 44.37 -32.08 9.40
C GLY A 90 43.60 -33.39 9.37
N LYS A 91 44.14 -34.40 8.69
CA LYS A 91 43.54 -35.73 8.61
C LYS A 91 43.41 -36.39 9.98
N TYR A 92 44.46 -36.38 10.79
CA TYR A 92 44.44 -37.04 12.10
C TYR A 92 43.64 -36.25 13.14
N LEU A 93 43.69 -34.92 13.11
CA LEU A 93 42.86 -34.08 13.99
C LEU A 93 41.36 -34.24 13.72
N LEU A 94 40.96 -34.39 12.45
CA LEU A 94 39.57 -34.67 12.09
C LEU A 94 39.12 -36.08 12.50
N ASN A 95 40.02 -37.07 12.42
CA ASN A 95 39.76 -38.44 12.88
C ASN A 95 39.69 -38.54 14.40
N GLY A 96 40.45 -37.70 15.12
CA GLY A 96 40.44 -37.59 16.57
C GLY A 96 39.35 -36.67 17.11
N GLU A 97 38.57 -36.03 16.24
CA GLU A 97 37.48 -35.12 16.63
C GLU A 97 37.94 -33.98 17.55
N LEU A 98 39.10 -33.40 17.24
CA LEU A 98 39.58 -32.19 17.93
C LEU A 98 38.63 -31.02 17.66
N ASP A 99 38.19 -30.33 18.71
CA ASP A 99 37.35 -29.13 18.60
C ASP A 99 38.02 -28.09 17.67
N PRO A 100 37.38 -27.71 16.55
CA PRO A 100 38.00 -26.84 15.56
C PRO A 100 38.27 -25.43 16.09
N ARG A 101 37.64 -25.01 17.20
CA ARG A 101 37.90 -23.71 17.85
C ARG A 101 39.36 -23.57 18.28
N ILE A 102 40.00 -24.68 18.67
CA ILE A 102 41.42 -24.72 19.05
C ILE A 102 42.27 -24.34 17.84
N LEU A 103 42.01 -24.95 16.68
CA LEU A 103 42.76 -24.64 15.46
C LEU A 103 42.53 -23.21 15.01
N VAL A 104 41.27 -22.75 14.98
CA VAL A 104 40.92 -21.36 14.62
C VAL A 104 41.61 -20.34 15.54
N SER A 105 41.89 -20.69 16.81
CA SER A 105 42.57 -19.80 17.74
C SER A 105 43.99 -19.41 17.29
N TYR A 106 44.68 -20.28 16.54
CA TYR A 106 46.01 -20.03 15.97
C TYR A 106 45.99 -19.21 14.65
N PHE A 107 44.80 -18.93 14.10
CA PHE A 107 44.60 -18.11 12.90
C PHE A 107 43.88 -16.79 13.26
N PRO A 108 44.64 -15.77 13.72
CA PRO A 108 44.05 -14.51 14.19
C PRO A 108 43.25 -13.77 13.11
N GLU A 109 43.57 -13.95 11.83
CA GLU A 109 42.81 -13.37 10.71
C GLU A 109 41.35 -13.83 10.65
N TYR A 110 41.06 -15.07 11.08
CA TYR A 110 39.71 -15.65 11.03
C TYR A 110 38.97 -15.56 12.36
N ARG A 111 39.72 -15.43 13.46
CA ARG A 111 39.22 -15.42 14.84
C ARG A 111 38.22 -14.30 15.14
N GLY A 112 38.55 -13.04 14.84
CA GLY A 112 37.70 -11.89 15.18
C GLY A 112 37.15 -11.91 16.62
N ALA A 113 35.88 -11.57 16.82
CA ALA A 113 35.17 -11.65 18.10
C ALA A 113 34.44 -13.00 18.34
N LEU A 114 34.88 -14.09 17.68
CA LEU A 114 34.21 -15.40 17.78
C LEU A 114 34.35 -16.09 19.14
N PHE A 115 35.32 -15.67 19.97
CA PHE A 115 35.58 -16.28 21.28
C PHE A 115 35.42 -15.25 22.39
N ALA A 116 34.60 -15.58 23.38
CA ALA A 116 34.51 -14.83 24.62
C ALA A 116 35.61 -15.26 25.60
N PRO A 117 36.05 -14.39 26.52
CA PRO A 117 37.06 -14.74 27.53
C PRO A 117 36.63 -15.85 28.49
N ASP A 118 35.33 -16.11 28.60
CA ASP A 118 34.75 -17.16 29.46
C ASP A 118 34.50 -18.49 28.72
N ASP A 119 34.85 -18.59 27.44
CA ASP A 119 34.63 -19.81 26.66
C ASP A 119 35.56 -20.94 27.12
N ALA A 120 34.98 -22.02 27.65
CA ALA A 120 35.69 -23.24 28.00
C ALA A 120 35.59 -24.27 26.85
N ILE A 121 36.68 -25.01 26.64
CA ILE A 121 36.77 -26.10 25.68
C ILE A 121 37.12 -27.38 26.44
N ASP A 122 36.30 -28.41 26.31
CA ASP A 122 36.59 -29.72 26.88
C ASP A 122 37.71 -30.39 26.07
N MET A 123 38.79 -30.76 26.75
CA MET A 123 39.98 -31.35 26.14
C MET A 123 40.57 -32.41 27.07
N PHE A 124 41.15 -33.47 26.49
CA PHE A 124 41.95 -34.42 27.24
C PHE A 124 43.17 -33.72 27.86
N ALA A 125 43.44 -33.95 29.14
CA ALA A 125 44.55 -33.31 29.85
C ALA A 125 45.91 -33.51 29.15
N GLY A 126 46.19 -34.74 28.69
CA GLY A 126 47.41 -35.04 27.93
C GLY A 126 47.45 -34.46 26.52
N VAL A 127 46.35 -33.96 25.97
CA VAL A 127 46.34 -33.18 24.72
C VAL A 127 46.67 -31.71 25.05
N ALA A 128 46.11 -31.19 26.14
CA ALA A 128 46.35 -29.81 26.59
C ALA A 128 47.82 -29.54 26.94
N GLU A 129 48.51 -30.51 27.54
CA GLU A 129 49.94 -30.41 27.89
C GLU A 129 50.87 -30.26 26.69
N TYR A 130 50.42 -30.67 25.50
CA TYR A 130 51.23 -30.67 24.28
C TYR A 130 50.63 -29.79 23.17
N LEU A 131 49.80 -28.82 23.55
CA LEU A 131 49.48 -27.72 22.64
C LEU A 131 50.77 -26.94 22.34
N PRO A 132 50.97 -26.49 21.08
CA PRO A 132 52.07 -25.61 20.73
C PRO A 132 52.15 -24.40 21.68
N GLU A 133 53.38 -24.03 22.08
CA GLU A 133 53.64 -22.87 22.93
C GLU A 133 53.43 -21.54 22.19
N GLU A 134 53.41 -21.60 20.87
CA GLU A 134 53.35 -20.48 19.95
C GLU A 134 51.91 -19.98 19.75
N ASP A 135 51.70 -18.66 19.81
CA ASP A 135 50.35 -18.08 19.74
C ASP A 135 49.72 -18.14 18.33
N THR A 136 50.53 -18.22 17.26
CA THR A 136 50.04 -18.19 15.88
C THR A 136 50.71 -19.24 15.01
N VAL A 137 50.02 -19.68 13.95
CA VAL A 137 50.60 -20.58 12.93
C VAL A 137 51.82 -19.95 12.26
N ALA A 138 51.82 -18.63 12.07
CA ALA A 138 52.96 -17.92 11.50
C ALA A 138 54.19 -18.01 12.41
N ASP A 139 54.01 -17.91 13.73
CA ASP A 139 55.08 -18.07 14.71
C ASP A 139 55.55 -19.51 14.80
N LEU A 140 54.64 -20.49 14.77
CA LEU A 140 54.97 -21.91 14.73
C LEU A 140 55.84 -22.24 13.53
N ILE A 141 55.44 -21.80 12.32
CA ILE A 141 56.24 -21.98 11.10
C ILE A 141 57.60 -21.30 11.24
N ALA A 142 57.64 -20.06 11.74
CA ALA A 142 58.88 -19.32 11.92
C ALA A 142 59.85 -20.02 12.89
N GLN A 143 59.35 -20.58 13.99
CA GLN A 143 60.15 -21.32 14.96
C GLN A 143 60.66 -22.65 14.40
N ASN A 144 59.81 -23.39 13.69
CA ASN A 144 60.19 -24.62 13.01
C ASN A 144 61.31 -24.37 11.98
N LEU A 145 61.17 -23.32 11.15
CA LEU A 145 62.19 -22.92 10.19
C LEU A 145 63.51 -22.53 10.88
N VAL A 146 63.45 -21.82 12.00
CA VAL A 146 64.64 -21.48 12.80
C VAL A 146 65.29 -22.75 13.35
N ARG A 147 64.53 -23.69 13.91
CA ARG A 147 65.05 -24.94 14.47
C ARG A 147 65.75 -25.82 13.42
N ASN A 148 65.21 -25.86 12.20
CA ASN A 148 65.71 -26.76 11.15
C ASN A 148 66.81 -26.14 10.28
N TYR A 149 66.84 -24.81 10.12
CA TYR A 149 67.73 -24.15 9.16
C TYR A 149 68.63 -23.04 9.73
N SER A 150 68.43 -22.60 10.98
CA SER A 150 69.34 -21.63 11.63
C SER A 150 70.63 -22.31 12.11
N PRO A 151 71.81 -21.64 12.02
CA PRO A 151 72.10 -20.32 11.45
C PRO A 151 72.61 -20.40 10.00
N HIS A 152 72.27 -21.47 9.26
CA HIS A 152 72.97 -21.85 8.03
C HIS A 152 72.52 -21.08 6.77
N LEU A 153 71.53 -20.20 6.88
CA LEU A 153 70.99 -19.38 5.78
C LEU A 153 71.36 -17.89 5.94
N LYS A 154 71.89 -17.27 4.87
CA LYS A 154 72.20 -15.83 4.81
C LYS A 154 71.06 -15.05 4.11
N PRO A 155 70.74 -13.81 4.50
CA PRO A 155 71.31 -13.04 5.61
C PRO A 155 70.83 -13.53 6.99
N ASN A 156 69.59 -14.01 7.10
CA ASN A 156 69.00 -14.67 8.27
C ASN A 156 67.86 -15.60 7.83
N THR A 157 67.54 -16.63 8.62
CA THR A 157 66.47 -17.61 8.33
C THR A 157 65.08 -16.96 8.11
N ARG A 158 64.83 -15.77 8.66
CA ARG A 158 63.56 -15.04 8.49
C ARG A 158 63.47 -14.23 7.19
N GLU A 159 64.60 -13.81 6.63
CA GLU A 159 64.65 -12.88 5.49
C GLU A 159 65.19 -13.53 4.21
N ALA A 160 65.80 -14.72 4.33
CA ALA A 160 66.31 -15.44 3.19
C ALA A 160 65.15 -15.82 2.26
N ARG A 161 65.28 -15.49 0.97
CA ARG A 161 64.23 -15.74 -0.03
C ARG A 161 63.68 -17.17 -0.04
N PRO A 162 64.51 -18.24 0.06
CA PRO A 162 63.98 -19.61 0.09
C PRO A 162 63.11 -19.92 1.31
N THR A 163 63.42 -19.34 2.47
CA THR A 163 62.61 -19.56 3.69
C THR A 163 61.37 -18.70 3.73
N VAL A 164 61.36 -17.54 3.07
CA VAL A 164 60.14 -16.75 2.86
C VAL A 164 59.19 -17.50 1.92
N GLU A 165 59.70 -17.97 0.76
CA GLU A 165 58.89 -18.77 -0.19
C GLU A 165 58.35 -20.05 0.48
N LEU A 166 59.18 -20.76 1.24
CA LEU A 166 58.73 -21.93 2.00
C LEU A 166 57.74 -21.56 3.10
N SER A 167 57.94 -20.44 3.82
CA SER A 167 57.00 -19.97 4.83
C SER A 167 55.64 -19.65 4.23
N ASP A 168 55.58 -19.10 3.02
CA ASP A 168 54.33 -18.77 2.35
C ASP A 168 53.61 -20.04 1.88
N ILE A 169 54.35 -21.02 1.33
CA ILE A 169 53.80 -22.34 1.00
C ILE A 169 53.24 -23.03 2.25
N LEU A 170 53.99 -23.03 3.36
CA LEU A 170 53.55 -23.64 4.62
C LEU A 170 52.31 -22.93 5.21
N LYS A 171 52.19 -21.60 5.05
CA LYS A 171 50.98 -20.86 5.46
C LYS A 171 49.79 -21.25 4.58
N ASP A 172 49.98 -21.41 3.28
CA ASP A 172 48.94 -21.85 2.36
C ASP A 172 48.51 -23.30 2.63
N GLU A 173 49.45 -24.20 2.92
CA GLU A 173 49.16 -25.57 3.37
C GLU A 173 48.43 -25.57 4.71
N ALA A 174 48.79 -24.70 5.64
CA ALA A 174 48.10 -24.58 6.92
C ALA A 174 46.66 -24.09 6.76
N ARG A 175 46.42 -23.12 5.86
CA ARG A 175 45.06 -22.68 5.48
C ARG A 175 44.28 -23.80 4.81
N GLY A 176 44.91 -24.54 3.89
CA GLY A 176 44.32 -25.71 3.24
C GLY A 176 43.90 -26.78 4.25
N MET A 177 44.77 -27.10 5.21
CA MET A 177 44.44 -27.98 6.33
C MET A 177 43.23 -27.47 7.11
N LEU A 178 43.24 -26.21 7.57
CA LEU A 178 42.12 -25.63 8.32
C LEU A 178 40.81 -25.78 7.54
N TYR A 179 40.82 -25.46 6.24
CA TYR A 179 39.67 -25.63 5.36
C TYR A 179 39.15 -27.07 5.33
N THR A 180 40.05 -28.06 5.15
CA THR A 180 39.63 -29.48 5.10
C THR A 180 39.04 -29.96 6.43
N VAL A 181 39.61 -29.54 7.55
CA VAL A 181 39.12 -29.89 8.90
C VAL A 181 37.74 -29.28 9.13
N LEU A 182 37.58 -27.97 8.88
CA LEU A 182 36.30 -27.28 9.04
C LEU A 182 35.22 -27.84 8.11
N GLN A 183 35.55 -28.16 6.86
CA GLN A 183 34.63 -28.80 5.93
C GLN A 183 34.24 -30.21 6.40
N GLY A 184 35.19 -30.96 6.97
CA GLY A 184 34.95 -32.25 7.60
C GLY A 184 33.98 -32.15 8.78
N TRP A 185 34.21 -31.18 9.67
CA TRP A 185 33.32 -30.87 10.79
C TRP A 185 31.92 -30.46 10.34
N ARG A 186 31.80 -29.64 9.29
CA ARG A 186 30.50 -29.24 8.74
C ARG A 186 29.71 -30.42 8.16
N ARG A 187 30.39 -31.42 7.58
CA ARG A 187 29.76 -32.66 7.10
C ARG A 187 29.32 -33.58 8.24
N LYS A 188 30.09 -33.64 9.33
CA LYS A 188 29.79 -34.47 10.52
C LYS A 188 28.71 -33.85 11.43
N GLY A 189 28.83 -32.55 11.73
CA GLY A 189 28.00 -31.82 12.71
C GLY A 189 26.52 -31.62 12.35
N ARG A 190 26.07 -32.15 11.19
CA ARG A 190 24.64 -32.23 10.82
C ARG A 190 23.95 -33.48 11.35
N VAL A 191 24.68 -34.40 11.99
CA VAL A 191 24.15 -35.71 12.45
C VAL A 191 23.89 -35.75 13.96
N GLU A 192 24.55 -34.91 14.77
CA GLU A 192 24.48 -34.98 16.25
C GLU A 192 23.96 -33.68 16.90
N ASP A 193 23.11 -33.85 17.93
CA ASP A 193 22.17 -32.85 18.46
C ASP A 193 22.79 -31.89 19.53
N LYS A 194 22.36 -30.63 19.48
CA LYS A 194 22.31 -29.55 20.51
C LYS A 194 23.55 -29.08 21.31
N GLY A 195 24.62 -29.86 21.47
CA GLY A 195 25.81 -29.42 22.25
C GLY A 195 26.83 -28.58 21.46
N LEU A 196 26.79 -28.66 20.13
CA LEU A 196 27.83 -28.12 19.23
C LEU A 196 27.44 -26.81 18.54
N ALA A 197 26.42 -26.08 19.02
CA ALA A 197 25.95 -24.87 18.35
C ALA A 197 27.07 -23.82 18.16
N VAL A 198 27.81 -23.51 19.22
CA VAL A 198 28.95 -22.58 19.17
C VAL A 198 30.04 -23.05 18.20
N VAL A 199 30.26 -24.36 18.10
CA VAL A 199 31.22 -24.93 17.15
C VAL A 199 30.73 -24.72 15.72
N ARG A 200 29.43 -24.88 15.44
CA ARG A 200 28.86 -24.61 14.11
C ARG A 200 28.94 -23.14 13.75
N ASP A 201 28.66 -22.23 14.69
CA ASP A 201 28.78 -20.77 14.48
C ASP A 201 30.21 -20.42 14.01
N VAL A 202 31.22 -20.94 14.71
CA VAL A 202 32.64 -20.72 14.37
C VAL A 202 32.99 -21.37 13.02
N VAL A 203 32.60 -22.63 12.80
CA VAL A 203 32.91 -23.37 11.57
C VAL A 203 32.29 -22.69 10.35
N ASP A 204 31.00 -22.38 10.39
CA ASP A 204 30.30 -21.74 9.27
C ASP A 204 30.83 -20.32 9.04
N THR A 205 31.10 -19.56 10.10
CA THR A 205 31.63 -18.19 9.98
C THR A 205 33.03 -18.18 9.37
N VAL A 206 33.94 -19.02 9.86
CA VAL A 206 35.32 -19.08 9.32
C VAL A 206 35.33 -19.60 7.89
N LEU A 207 34.56 -20.65 7.57
CA LEU A 207 34.44 -21.12 6.18
C LEU A 207 33.91 -20.01 5.25
N THR A 208 32.96 -19.19 5.72
CA THR A 208 32.46 -18.04 4.95
C THR A 208 33.56 -17.01 4.69
N LYS A 209 34.36 -16.68 5.71
CA LYS A 209 35.50 -15.76 5.57
C LYS A 209 36.52 -16.30 4.55
N MET A 210 36.88 -17.57 4.64
CA MET A 210 37.82 -18.21 3.72
C MET A 210 37.32 -18.22 2.27
N HIS A 211 36.05 -18.56 2.05
CA HIS A 211 35.47 -18.53 0.70
C HIS A 211 35.35 -17.11 0.13
N ALA A 212 35.08 -16.12 0.99
CA ALA A 212 35.03 -14.71 0.60
C ALA A 212 36.42 -14.19 0.16
N GLU A 213 37.49 -14.57 0.88
CA GLU A 213 38.87 -14.24 0.52
C GLU A 213 39.32 -14.93 -0.78
N ASN A 214 38.94 -16.19 -0.98
CA ASN A 214 39.29 -16.96 -2.17
C ASN A 214 38.51 -16.54 -3.43
N GLY A 215 37.46 -15.73 -3.30
CA GLY A 215 36.62 -15.33 -4.43
C GLY A 215 35.62 -16.41 -4.88
N ASP A 216 35.37 -17.44 -4.07
CA ASP A 216 34.52 -18.59 -4.43
C ASP A 216 33.02 -18.27 -4.28
N THR A 217 32.50 -17.39 -5.13
CA THR A 217 31.08 -17.00 -5.14
C THR A 217 30.08 -18.18 -5.25
N PRO A 218 30.30 -19.26 -6.02
CA PRO A 218 29.29 -20.33 -6.12
C PRO A 218 29.21 -21.18 -4.84
N GLU A 219 30.33 -21.44 -4.16
CA GLU A 219 30.31 -22.23 -2.94
C GLU A 219 29.75 -21.41 -1.77
N LEU A 220 29.96 -20.09 -1.75
CA LEU A 220 29.29 -19.17 -0.83
C LEU A 220 27.76 -19.21 -0.99
N HIS A 221 27.28 -19.16 -2.23
CA HIS A 221 25.85 -19.24 -2.51
C HIS A 221 25.26 -20.57 -2.05
N LYS A 222 25.89 -21.69 -2.41
CA LYS A 222 25.46 -23.03 -2.00
C LYS A 222 25.51 -23.23 -0.49
N MET A 223 26.50 -22.64 0.17
CA MET A 223 26.57 -22.62 1.62
C MET A 223 25.37 -21.87 2.17
N LEU A 224 25.16 -20.61 1.77
CA LEU A 224 24.02 -19.78 2.20
C LEU A 224 22.66 -20.40 1.92
N ASP A 225 22.49 -21.13 0.82
CA ASP A 225 21.23 -21.81 0.50
C ASP A 225 20.91 -22.99 1.45
N SER A 226 21.93 -23.52 2.15
CA SER A 226 21.75 -24.54 3.19
C SER A 226 21.62 -23.91 4.58
N ASP A 227 21.15 -24.67 5.59
CA ASP A 227 21.10 -24.18 6.97
C ASP A 227 22.51 -23.83 7.46
N ASN A 228 22.71 -22.56 7.90
CA ASN A 228 23.98 -22.07 8.44
C ASN A 228 23.80 -21.16 9.66
N ASP A 229 24.78 -21.23 10.55
CA ASP A 229 24.85 -20.44 11.77
C ASP A 229 25.88 -19.27 11.68
N VAL A 230 26.14 -18.78 10.45
CA VAL A 230 27.08 -17.67 10.17
C VAL A 230 26.78 -16.40 10.97
N LEU A 231 27.78 -15.87 11.68
CA LEU A 231 27.72 -14.62 12.43
C LEU A 231 27.95 -13.40 11.52
N LEU A 232 26.94 -12.53 11.47
CA LEU A 232 26.87 -11.43 10.52
C LEU A 232 27.89 -10.32 10.80
N GLU A 233 28.12 -10.00 12.07
CA GLU A 233 29.01 -8.89 12.49
C GLU A 233 30.46 -9.12 12.03
N GLU A 234 30.86 -10.38 11.97
CA GLU A 234 32.21 -10.80 11.60
C GLU A 234 32.41 -10.94 10.08
N VAL A 235 31.35 -11.27 9.35
CA VAL A 235 31.42 -11.53 7.90
C VAL A 235 31.17 -10.26 7.08
N GLU A 236 30.39 -9.31 7.60
CA GLU A 236 30.10 -8.02 6.96
C GLU A 236 31.36 -7.28 6.47
N PRO A 237 32.41 -7.05 7.29
CA PRO A 237 33.60 -6.31 6.83
C PRO A 237 34.36 -7.03 5.72
N ILE A 238 34.41 -8.37 5.77
CA ILE A 238 35.18 -9.18 4.82
C ILE A 238 34.46 -9.25 3.47
N LEU A 239 33.12 -9.39 3.46
CA LEU A 239 32.33 -9.35 2.23
C LEU A 239 32.36 -7.98 1.54
N ILE A 240 32.46 -6.90 2.32
CA ILE A 240 32.63 -5.54 1.76
C ILE A 240 34.01 -5.39 1.13
N GLN A 241 35.06 -5.92 1.76
CA GLN A 241 36.44 -5.89 1.22
C GLN A 241 36.58 -6.77 -0.02
N SER A 242 35.93 -7.94 -0.07
CA SER A 242 35.96 -8.85 -1.21
C SER A 242 35.02 -8.44 -2.36
N HIS A 243 34.28 -7.33 -2.21
CA HIS A 243 33.30 -6.82 -3.18
C HIS A 243 32.17 -7.81 -3.53
N GLN A 244 31.83 -8.74 -2.65
CA GLN A 244 30.77 -9.74 -2.85
C GLN A 244 29.43 -9.28 -2.23
N PHE A 245 28.78 -8.29 -2.84
CA PHE A 245 27.60 -7.63 -2.28
C PHE A 245 26.32 -8.45 -2.40
N ASN A 246 26.18 -9.31 -3.41
CA ASN A 246 25.03 -10.21 -3.57
C ASN A 246 24.91 -11.21 -2.41
N VAL A 247 26.04 -11.82 -2.03
CA VAL A 247 26.15 -12.75 -0.89
C VAL A 247 25.76 -12.04 0.40
N LEU A 248 26.23 -10.79 0.59
CA LEU A 248 25.88 -9.95 1.73
C LEU A 248 24.37 -9.63 1.77
N CYS A 249 23.75 -9.30 0.63
CA CYS A 249 22.32 -9.03 0.55
C CYS A 249 21.47 -10.26 0.87
N LYS A 250 21.88 -11.45 0.39
CA LYS A 250 21.23 -12.72 0.74
C LYS A 250 21.33 -12.99 2.24
N LEU A 251 22.50 -12.77 2.83
CA LEU A 251 22.74 -12.95 4.26
C LEU A 251 21.90 -11.97 5.11
N TYR A 252 21.79 -10.70 4.72
CA TYR A 252 20.88 -9.74 5.38
C TYR A 252 19.42 -10.18 5.29
N ARG A 253 19.00 -10.74 4.15
CA ARG A 253 17.63 -11.24 3.95
C ARG A 253 17.33 -12.43 4.87
N GLN A 254 18.26 -13.38 5.00
CA GLN A 254 18.11 -14.55 5.86
C GLN A 254 18.07 -14.17 7.35
N ARG A 255 18.92 -13.22 7.78
CA ARG A 255 18.98 -12.74 9.17
C ARG A 255 17.92 -11.70 9.52
N GLY A 256 17.07 -11.29 8.56
CA GLY A 256 15.99 -10.34 8.78
C GLY A 256 16.45 -8.91 9.08
N GLN A 257 17.66 -8.52 8.67
CA GLN A 257 18.20 -7.17 8.87
C GLN A 257 17.76 -6.22 7.76
N GLU A 258 16.49 -5.82 7.80
CA GLU A 258 15.81 -5.09 6.71
C GLU A 258 16.43 -3.72 6.43
N ARG A 259 16.87 -2.99 7.47
CA ARG A 259 17.46 -1.66 7.31
C ARG A 259 18.77 -1.70 6.53
N LYS A 260 19.68 -2.59 6.93
CA LYS A 260 20.98 -2.76 6.29
C LYS A 260 20.84 -3.30 4.86
N LEU A 261 19.88 -4.19 4.61
CA LEU A 261 19.58 -4.71 3.27
C LEU A 261 19.15 -3.60 2.31
N LEU A 262 18.23 -2.74 2.75
CA LEU A 262 17.72 -1.66 1.90
C LEU A 262 18.79 -0.58 1.67
N ASP A 263 19.59 -0.27 2.69
CA ASP A 263 20.75 0.62 2.54
C ASP A 263 21.81 0.02 1.58
N ALA A 264 22.04 -1.29 1.63
CA ALA A 264 22.91 -2.02 0.71
C ALA A 264 22.41 -1.95 -0.75
N TRP A 265 21.11 -2.20 -0.98
CA TRP A 265 20.53 -2.06 -2.31
C TRP A 265 20.52 -0.62 -2.82
N ALA A 266 20.36 0.36 -1.94
CA ALA A 266 20.47 1.77 -2.31
C ALA A 266 21.87 2.14 -2.79
N LYS A 267 22.92 1.68 -2.08
CA LYS A 267 24.32 1.86 -2.50
C LYS A 267 24.63 1.15 -3.81
N LEU A 268 24.04 -0.02 -4.04
CA LEU A 268 24.18 -0.74 -5.32
C LEU A 268 23.47 0.00 -6.47
N ALA A 269 22.30 0.57 -6.22
CA ALA A 269 21.55 1.35 -7.20
C ALA A 269 22.11 2.77 -7.45
N GLU A 270 22.82 3.34 -6.48
CA GLU A 270 23.55 4.61 -6.62
C GLU A 270 24.89 4.44 -7.35
N GLY A 271 25.33 3.20 -7.56
CA GLY A 271 26.58 2.86 -8.25
C GLY A 271 27.81 2.96 -7.36
N GLU A 272 27.64 3.12 -6.04
CA GLU A 272 28.74 3.05 -5.07
C GLU A 272 29.28 1.62 -4.94
N TRP A 273 28.39 0.63 -5.09
CA TRP A 273 28.72 -0.79 -5.15
C TRP A 273 28.40 -1.32 -6.55
N ALA A 274 29.40 -1.91 -7.20
CA ALA A 274 29.24 -2.58 -8.49
C ALA A 274 29.40 -4.08 -8.27
N ASP A 275 28.35 -4.83 -8.57
CA ASP A 275 28.34 -6.30 -8.51
C ASP A 275 27.80 -6.80 -9.86
N GLU A 276 28.59 -7.59 -10.59
CA GLU A 276 28.21 -8.13 -11.90
C GLU A 276 27.06 -9.14 -11.79
N ASP A 277 26.83 -9.72 -10.60
CA ASP A 277 25.82 -10.75 -10.37
C ASP A 277 24.42 -10.20 -10.09
N LEU A 278 24.23 -8.86 -10.03
CA LEU A 278 22.93 -8.25 -9.74
C LEU A 278 22.53 -7.16 -10.76
N PRO A 279 22.01 -7.55 -11.95
CA PRO A 279 21.74 -6.63 -13.04
C PRO A 279 20.56 -5.66 -12.80
N ASP A 280 19.68 -5.90 -11.81
CA ASP A 280 18.60 -4.96 -11.46
C ASP A 280 18.26 -4.96 -9.93
N PRO A 281 19.01 -4.21 -9.11
CA PRO A 281 18.73 -4.03 -7.68
C PRO A 281 17.39 -3.34 -7.40
N LEU A 282 16.89 -2.52 -8.32
CA LEU A 282 15.67 -1.74 -8.10
C LEU A 282 14.42 -2.62 -8.17
N THR A 283 14.41 -3.62 -9.05
CA THR A 283 13.29 -4.58 -9.15
C THR A 283 13.25 -5.51 -7.95
N THR A 284 14.40 -6.06 -7.53
CA THR A 284 14.46 -6.94 -6.35
C THR A 284 14.07 -6.23 -5.06
N MET A 285 14.48 -4.98 -4.91
CA MET A 285 14.08 -4.13 -3.78
C MET A 285 12.58 -3.78 -3.81
N PHE A 286 12.01 -3.52 -4.99
CA PHE A 286 10.57 -3.28 -5.15
C PHE A 286 9.73 -4.50 -4.76
N ASP A 287 10.11 -5.69 -5.22
CA ASP A 287 9.41 -6.95 -4.89
C ASP A 287 9.46 -7.22 -3.38
N TYR A 288 10.61 -7.03 -2.75
CA TYR A 288 10.79 -7.23 -1.31
C TYR A 288 9.95 -6.26 -0.47
N LEU A 289 9.96 -4.96 -0.80
CA LEU A 289 9.15 -3.95 -0.12
C LEU A 289 7.65 -4.18 -0.32
N SER A 290 7.25 -4.67 -1.50
CA SER A 290 5.86 -5.01 -1.81
C SER A 290 5.36 -6.22 -1.01
N GLU A 291 6.23 -7.20 -0.75
CA GLU A 291 5.92 -8.40 0.04
C GLU A 291 5.79 -8.08 1.54
N LYS A 292 6.73 -7.31 2.10
CA LYS A 292 6.81 -7.02 3.55
C LYS A 292 5.75 -6.05 4.07
N ARG A 293 5.29 -5.10 3.23
CA ARG A 293 4.23 -4.12 3.57
C ARG A 293 4.48 -3.28 4.84
N ASP A 294 5.74 -3.05 5.23
CA ASP A 294 6.05 -2.16 6.37
C ASP A 294 5.88 -0.68 5.98
N ARG A 295 5.13 0.06 6.82
CA ARG A 295 4.70 1.44 6.55
C ARG A 295 5.86 2.43 6.54
N ALA A 296 6.73 2.33 7.53
CA ALA A 296 7.82 3.30 7.71
C ALA A 296 8.88 3.14 6.62
N LEU A 297 9.22 1.89 6.28
CA LEU A 297 10.16 1.57 5.21
C LEU A 297 9.62 1.96 3.85
N ILE A 298 8.36 1.63 3.52
CA ILE A 298 7.73 2.02 2.25
C ILE A 298 7.67 3.55 2.08
N GLN A 299 7.44 4.32 3.16
CA GLN A 299 7.46 5.78 3.07
C GLN A 299 8.85 6.32 2.74
N ARG A 300 9.88 5.91 3.49
CA ARG A 300 11.25 6.40 3.30
C ARG A 300 11.79 6.00 1.94
N TRP A 301 11.64 4.72 1.60
CA TRP A 301 12.14 4.19 0.34
C TRP A 301 11.28 4.56 -0.85
N GLY A 302 9.96 4.72 -0.69
CA GLY A 302 9.09 5.22 -1.76
C GLY A 302 9.46 6.66 -2.19
N VAL A 303 9.83 7.53 -1.24
CA VAL A 303 10.35 8.87 -1.54
C VAL A 303 11.71 8.78 -2.25
N TRP A 304 12.63 7.94 -1.77
CA TRP A 304 13.91 7.73 -2.44
C TRP A 304 13.75 7.15 -3.86
N PHE A 305 12.91 6.13 -4.04
CA PHE A 305 12.58 5.56 -5.35
C PHE A 305 12.05 6.63 -6.30
N SER A 306 11.24 7.56 -5.81
CA SER A 306 10.69 8.63 -6.63
C SER A 306 11.75 9.58 -7.22
N THR A 307 12.96 9.64 -6.66
CA THR A 307 14.08 10.41 -7.23
C THR A 307 14.74 9.71 -8.43
N LYS A 308 14.70 8.38 -8.48
CA LYS A 308 15.33 7.56 -9.53
C LYS A 308 14.31 7.11 -10.58
N ASP A 309 13.23 6.48 -10.12
CA ASP A 309 12.10 6.00 -10.94
C ASP A 309 10.77 6.44 -10.31
N PRO A 310 10.17 7.53 -10.83
CA PRO A 310 8.92 8.08 -10.29
C PRO A 310 7.73 7.12 -10.45
N GLU A 311 7.72 6.26 -11.47
CA GLU A 311 6.61 5.33 -11.71
C GLU A 311 6.62 4.16 -10.73
N ARG A 312 7.79 3.55 -10.48
CA ARG A 312 7.94 2.44 -9.51
C ARG A 312 7.74 2.93 -8.09
N GLY A 313 8.31 4.09 -7.74
CA GLY A 313 8.09 4.72 -6.43
C GLY A 313 6.62 5.02 -6.18
N LEU A 314 5.91 5.55 -7.18
CA LEU A 314 4.48 5.81 -7.08
C LEU A 314 3.66 4.51 -6.96
N LYS A 315 3.96 3.47 -7.75
CA LYS A 315 3.28 2.16 -7.65
C LYS A 315 3.43 1.56 -6.25
N LEU A 316 4.62 1.67 -5.65
CA LEU A 316 4.91 1.20 -4.30
C LEU A 316 4.04 1.95 -3.27
N LEU A 317 3.97 3.28 -3.37
CA LEU A 317 3.17 4.12 -2.49
C LEU A 317 1.66 3.94 -2.67
N ILE A 318 1.19 3.72 -3.91
CA ILE A 318 -0.21 3.42 -4.21
C ILE A 318 -0.62 2.04 -3.68
N SER A 319 0.23 1.02 -3.86
CA SER A 319 -0.05 -0.36 -3.40
C SER A 319 -0.19 -0.45 -1.88
N ARG A 320 0.53 0.41 -1.13
CA ARG A 320 0.38 0.61 0.31
C ARG A 320 -1.03 1.07 0.69
N ASP A 321 -1.59 1.98 -0.10
CA ASP A 321 -2.79 2.73 0.23
C ASP A 321 -4.10 2.01 -0.13
N ALA A 322 -4.02 0.82 -0.72
CA ALA A 322 -5.18 -0.04 -1.02
C ALA A 322 -5.76 -0.76 0.21
N GLY A 323 -5.11 -0.68 1.39
CA GLY A 323 -5.55 -1.33 2.63
C GLY A 323 -6.51 -0.48 3.50
N LYS A 324 -7.40 -1.14 4.25
CA LYS A 324 -8.43 -0.53 5.14
C LYS A 324 -7.92 0.41 6.25
N ARG A 325 -6.61 0.58 6.40
CA ARG A 325 -5.98 1.43 7.43
C ARG A 325 -5.16 2.52 6.73
N ALA A 326 -5.83 3.39 6.01
CA ALA A 326 -5.25 4.65 5.55
C ALA A 326 -4.57 5.38 6.73
N GLY A 327 -3.40 5.97 6.48
CA GLY A 327 -2.75 6.87 7.45
C GLY A 327 -3.66 8.06 7.78
N LYS A 328 -3.33 8.79 8.85
CA LYS A 328 -4.04 10.04 9.13
C LYS A 328 -3.79 11.01 7.96
N ALA A 329 -4.75 11.89 7.67
CA ALA A 329 -4.62 12.86 6.57
C ALA A 329 -3.36 13.76 6.71
N GLU A 330 -2.87 13.95 7.94
CA GLU A 330 -1.62 14.65 8.24
C GLU A 330 -0.37 13.90 7.74
N ASP A 331 -0.33 12.58 7.88
CA ASP A 331 0.79 11.74 7.40
C ASP A 331 0.84 11.74 5.85
N GLU A 332 -0.33 11.84 5.21
CA GLU A 332 -0.48 11.91 3.76
C GLU A 332 0.00 13.25 3.21
N LEU A 333 -0.30 14.37 3.90
CA LEU A 333 0.22 15.70 3.58
C LEU A 333 1.75 15.77 3.76
N ALA A 334 2.27 15.29 4.89
CA ALA A 334 3.71 15.28 5.16
C ALA A 334 4.49 14.37 4.19
N LEU A 335 3.86 13.29 3.69
CA LEU A 335 4.44 12.49 2.62
C LEU A 335 4.41 13.22 1.28
N LEU A 336 3.33 13.95 0.98
CA LEU A 336 3.21 14.72 -0.26
C LEU A 336 4.27 15.83 -0.33
N GLU A 337 4.53 16.53 0.77
CA GLU A 337 5.61 17.52 0.86
C GLU A 337 6.98 16.89 0.57
N ARG A 338 7.29 15.77 1.23
CA ARG A 338 8.54 15.02 0.99
C ARG A 338 8.65 14.51 -0.45
N LEU A 339 7.54 14.08 -1.05
CA LEU A 339 7.50 13.67 -2.46
C LEU A 339 7.67 14.85 -3.40
N ARG A 340 7.14 16.03 -3.06
CA ARG A 340 7.31 17.24 -3.87
C ARG A 340 8.76 17.68 -3.91
N ASP A 341 9.46 17.60 -2.78
CA ASP A 341 10.88 17.94 -2.68
C ASP A 341 11.75 16.94 -3.47
N ALA A 342 11.33 15.67 -3.54
CA ALA A 342 12.03 14.63 -4.30
C ALA A 342 11.70 14.65 -5.81
N SER A 343 10.42 14.65 -6.17
CA SER A 343 9.94 14.65 -7.56
C SER A 343 8.54 15.30 -7.71
N PRO A 344 8.43 16.45 -8.38
CA PRO A 344 7.15 17.17 -8.52
C PRO A 344 6.13 16.40 -9.37
N VAL A 345 6.59 15.59 -10.33
CA VAL A 345 5.73 14.79 -11.22
C VAL A 345 5.06 13.64 -10.47
N ALA A 346 5.81 12.90 -9.64
CA ALA A 346 5.24 11.82 -8.84
C ALA A 346 4.31 12.38 -7.75
N ALA A 347 4.65 13.54 -7.15
CA ALA A 347 3.77 14.22 -6.21
C ALA A 347 2.41 14.60 -6.85
N ALA A 348 2.41 15.14 -8.08
CA ALA A 348 1.19 15.47 -8.79
C ALA A 348 0.33 14.25 -9.14
N GLN A 349 0.95 13.10 -9.45
CA GLN A 349 0.24 11.85 -9.71
C GLN A 349 -0.29 11.21 -8.42
N TYR A 350 0.48 11.26 -7.33
CA TYR A 350 0.04 10.80 -6.01
C TYR A 350 -1.14 11.63 -5.49
N LEU A 351 -1.09 12.96 -5.64
CA LEU A 351 -2.19 13.86 -5.29
C LEU A 351 -3.46 13.53 -6.08
N GLN A 352 -3.35 13.27 -7.39
CA GLN A 352 -4.47 12.83 -8.22
C GLN A 352 -5.03 11.49 -7.73
N HIS A 353 -4.18 10.54 -7.35
CA HIS A 353 -4.60 9.26 -6.80
C HIS A 353 -5.37 9.42 -5.47
N LEU A 354 -4.85 10.24 -4.55
CA LEU A 354 -5.49 10.53 -3.26
C LEU A 354 -6.89 11.13 -3.42
N VAL A 355 -7.03 12.10 -4.33
CA VAL A 355 -8.31 12.79 -4.52
C VAL A 355 -9.31 11.96 -5.33
N LEU A 356 -8.87 11.35 -6.44
CA LEU A 356 -9.79 10.70 -7.39
C LEU A 356 -10.13 9.25 -7.00
N GLN A 357 -9.13 8.47 -6.62
CA GLN A 357 -9.33 7.04 -6.33
C GLN A 357 -9.68 6.81 -4.87
N ARG A 358 -8.99 7.50 -3.94
CA ARG A 358 -9.28 7.38 -2.51
C ARG A 358 -10.41 8.27 -2.01
N ARG A 359 -10.85 9.27 -2.79
CA ARG A 359 -11.94 10.21 -2.42
C ARG A 359 -11.72 10.83 -1.04
N SER A 360 -10.49 11.28 -0.77
CA SER A 360 -10.16 11.98 0.47
C SER A 360 -11.09 13.18 0.69
N THR A 361 -11.60 13.40 1.89
CA THR A 361 -12.45 14.55 2.20
C THR A 361 -11.68 15.80 2.64
N ASN A 362 -10.34 15.76 2.58
CA ASN A 362 -9.50 16.85 3.06
C ASN A 362 -9.53 18.05 2.09
N ARG A 363 -9.98 19.20 2.58
CA ARG A 363 -10.05 20.47 1.83
C ARG A 363 -8.70 20.89 1.28
N GLU A 364 -7.61 20.66 2.02
CA GLU A 364 -6.27 21.08 1.61
C GLU A 364 -5.77 20.32 0.36
N LEU A 365 -6.00 19.00 0.30
CA LEU A 365 -5.62 18.20 -0.87
C LEU A 365 -6.43 18.59 -2.12
N HIS A 366 -7.72 18.87 -1.93
CA HIS A 366 -8.58 19.37 -3.01
C HIS A 366 -8.17 20.76 -3.47
N GLN A 367 -7.76 21.64 -2.55
CA GLN A 367 -7.24 22.97 -2.86
C GLN A 367 -5.93 22.89 -3.66
N GLN A 368 -4.98 22.08 -3.22
CA GLN A 368 -3.70 21.89 -3.91
C GLN A 368 -3.90 21.33 -5.33
N LEU A 369 -4.84 20.38 -5.50
CA LEU A 369 -5.14 19.83 -6.82
C LEU A 369 -5.86 20.87 -7.71
N ALA A 370 -6.76 21.68 -7.14
CA ALA A 370 -7.39 22.78 -7.86
C ALA A 370 -6.35 23.74 -8.42
N MET A 371 -5.44 24.21 -7.56
CA MET A 371 -4.38 25.14 -7.94
C MET A 371 -3.44 24.51 -8.98
N ALA A 372 -3.03 23.25 -8.82
CA ALA A 372 -2.19 22.56 -9.80
C ALA A 372 -2.89 22.40 -11.16
N CYS A 373 -4.20 22.13 -11.19
CA CYS A 373 -4.97 22.08 -12.44
C CYS A 373 -5.06 23.45 -13.13
N ILE A 374 -5.20 24.53 -12.35
CA ILE A 374 -5.21 25.91 -12.87
C ILE A 374 -3.84 26.29 -13.40
N ASP A 375 -2.77 26.05 -12.64
CA ASP A 375 -1.40 26.35 -13.06
C ASP A 375 -1.03 25.57 -14.34
N GLN A 376 -1.47 24.31 -14.48
CA GLN A 376 -1.31 23.52 -15.71
C GLN A 376 -2.06 24.14 -16.91
N VAL A 377 -3.30 24.59 -16.72
CA VAL A 377 -4.07 25.24 -17.79
C VAL A 377 -3.47 26.58 -18.17
N LEU A 378 -3.02 27.37 -17.19
CA LEU A 378 -2.37 28.67 -17.43
C LEU A 378 -0.99 28.51 -18.07
N ALA A 379 -0.24 27.46 -17.76
CA ALA A 379 1.01 27.13 -18.44
C ALA A 379 0.80 26.88 -19.94
N CYS A 380 -0.32 26.24 -20.33
CA CYS A 380 -0.68 26.11 -21.74
C CYS A 380 -1.00 27.45 -22.42
N MET A 381 -1.28 28.53 -21.67
CA MET A 381 -1.59 29.86 -22.22
C MET A 381 -0.34 30.67 -22.57
N VAL A 382 0.84 30.21 -22.19
CA VAL A 382 2.12 30.76 -22.67
C VAL A 382 2.21 30.62 -24.19
N ASP A 383 1.60 29.58 -24.76
CA ASP A 383 1.50 29.39 -26.20
C ASP A 383 0.38 30.25 -26.81
N ASP A 384 0.80 31.29 -27.51
CA ASP A 384 -0.05 32.26 -28.20
C ASP A 384 -1.08 31.61 -29.16
N ASN A 385 -0.70 30.50 -29.78
CA ASN A 385 -1.54 29.74 -30.70
C ASN A 385 -2.73 29.08 -29.99
N VAL A 386 -2.52 28.52 -28.80
CA VAL A 386 -3.56 27.87 -28.00
C VAL A 386 -4.55 28.92 -27.51
N THR A 387 -4.04 30.04 -27.00
CA THR A 387 -4.85 31.16 -26.52
C THR A 387 -5.72 31.76 -27.65
N LYS A 388 -5.15 31.96 -28.85
CA LYS A 388 -5.90 32.42 -30.04
C LYS A 388 -6.95 31.40 -30.49
N LEU A 389 -6.60 30.11 -30.54
CA LEU A 389 -7.52 29.04 -30.94
C LEU A 389 -8.72 28.96 -29.99
N TRP A 390 -8.50 28.94 -28.68
CA TRP A 390 -9.57 28.82 -27.69
C TRP A 390 -10.47 30.05 -27.70
N ARG A 391 -9.90 31.25 -27.81
CA ARG A 391 -10.67 32.50 -27.97
C ARG A 391 -11.50 32.49 -29.26
N ALA A 392 -10.93 32.02 -30.37
CA ALA A 392 -11.64 31.90 -31.64
C ALA A 392 -12.80 30.90 -31.54
N LYS A 393 -12.63 29.79 -30.81
CA LYS A 393 -13.72 28.81 -30.58
C LYS A 393 -14.86 29.36 -29.73
N VAL A 394 -14.54 30.11 -28.67
CA VAL A 394 -15.56 30.83 -27.87
C VAL A 394 -16.32 31.83 -28.76
N SER A 395 -15.60 32.60 -29.55
CA SER A 395 -16.21 33.60 -30.46
C SER A 395 -17.06 32.94 -31.55
N SER A 396 -16.57 31.86 -32.15
CA SER A 396 -17.28 31.12 -33.20
C SER A 396 -18.55 30.46 -32.67
N TYR A 397 -18.53 29.95 -31.44
CA TYR A 397 -19.72 29.37 -30.82
C TYR A 397 -20.76 30.45 -30.49
N SER A 398 -20.32 31.57 -29.91
CA SER A 398 -21.20 32.68 -29.52
C SER A 398 -21.86 33.34 -30.75
N SER A 399 -21.13 33.49 -31.85
CA SER A 399 -21.68 34.06 -33.10
C SER A 399 -22.59 33.11 -33.88
N SER A 400 -22.59 31.81 -33.56
CA SER A 400 -23.29 30.78 -34.34
C SER A 400 -24.55 30.28 -33.62
N THR A 401 -25.68 30.96 -33.86
CA THR A 401 -26.98 30.66 -33.23
C THR A 401 -27.49 29.22 -33.46
N SER A 402 -27.12 28.60 -34.59
CA SER A 402 -27.48 27.21 -34.91
C SER A 402 -26.69 26.17 -34.10
N THR A 403 -25.46 26.47 -33.68
CA THR A 403 -24.64 25.55 -32.88
C THR A 403 -24.91 25.68 -31.39
N SER A 404 -25.17 26.90 -30.91
CA SER A 404 -25.50 27.18 -29.52
C SER A 404 -26.90 26.70 -29.11
N SER A 405 -27.79 26.51 -30.09
CA SER A 405 -29.10 25.89 -29.89
C SER A 405 -29.07 24.35 -29.92
N SER A 406 -28.07 23.73 -30.58
CA SER A 406 -28.01 22.28 -30.82
C SER A 406 -27.10 21.51 -29.85
N SER A 407 -26.09 22.15 -29.26
CA SER A 407 -25.14 21.51 -28.35
C SER A 407 -24.61 22.48 -27.30
N SER A 408 -24.20 21.99 -26.12
CA SER A 408 -23.51 22.81 -25.13
C SER A 408 -22.11 23.19 -25.61
N PHE A 409 -21.59 24.33 -25.13
CA PHE A 409 -20.26 24.83 -25.47
C PHE A 409 -19.18 23.77 -25.22
N LEU A 410 -19.26 23.06 -24.10
CA LEU A 410 -18.31 22.00 -23.77
C LEU A 410 -18.35 20.84 -24.78
N ALA A 411 -19.54 20.44 -25.23
CA ALA A 411 -19.69 19.37 -26.24
C ALA A 411 -19.12 19.82 -27.60
N TYR A 412 -19.40 21.06 -28.01
CA TYR A 412 -18.84 21.68 -29.21
C TYR A 412 -17.32 21.81 -29.14
N PHE A 413 -16.78 22.25 -28.00
CA PHE A 413 -15.35 22.37 -27.79
C PHE A 413 -14.69 20.99 -27.93
N ASN A 414 -15.28 19.96 -27.31
CA ASN A 414 -14.78 18.60 -27.39
C ASN A 414 -14.78 18.03 -28.82
N SER A 415 -15.82 18.29 -29.63
CA SER A 415 -15.92 17.74 -30.99
C SER A 415 -15.11 18.51 -32.04
N THR A 416 -14.89 19.81 -31.85
CA THR A 416 -14.32 20.67 -32.90
C THR A 416 -12.88 21.10 -32.67
N THR A 417 -12.30 20.81 -31.50
CA THR A 417 -10.88 21.03 -31.23
C THR A 417 -10.08 19.75 -31.48
N PRO A 418 -8.93 19.83 -32.17
CA PRO A 418 -8.07 18.67 -32.37
C PRO A 418 -7.59 18.13 -31.03
N ASP A 419 -7.44 16.81 -30.95
CA ASP A 419 -6.94 16.19 -29.74
C ASP A 419 -5.49 16.59 -29.50
N SER A 420 -5.22 17.17 -28.33
CA SER A 420 -3.95 17.76 -27.94
C SER A 420 -3.82 17.72 -26.42
N GLU A 421 -2.59 17.76 -25.92
CA GLU A 421 -2.34 17.75 -24.48
C GLU A 421 -3.04 18.93 -23.78
N SER A 422 -2.94 20.13 -24.35
CA SER A 422 -3.60 21.34 -23.82
C SER A 422 -5.13 21.19 -23.75
N LYS A 423 -5.76 20.50 -24.72
CA LYS A 423 -7.20 20.21 -24.68
C LYS A 423 -7.55 19.28 -23.53
N ARG A 424 -6.78 18.19 -23.35
CA ARG A 424 -6.98 17.24 -22.25
C ARG A 424 -6.81 17.91 -20.89
N ILE A 425 -5.81 18.79 -20.75
CA ILE A 425 -5.58 19.59 -19.54
C ILE A 425 -6.78 20.49 -19.25
N ARG A 426 -7.32 21.22 -20.24
CA ARG A 426 -8.52 22.04 -20.05
C ARG A 426 -9.75 21.22 -19.64
N LEU A 427 -9.99 20.09 -20.31
CA LEU A 427 -11.11 19.20 -19.99
C LEU A 427 -10.97 18.61 -18.58
N LYS A 428 -9.76 18.19 -18.19
CA LYS A 428 -9.42 17.72 -16.84
C LYS A 428 -9.77 18.76 -15.79
N THR A 429 -9.37 20.01 -16.01
CA THR A 429 -9.64 21.13 -15.08
C THR A 429 -11.13 21.40 -14.98
N ILE A 430 -11.88 21.43 -16.09
CA ILE A 430 -13.34 21.62 -16.06
C ILE A 430 -14.03 20.51 -15.26
N LEU A 431 -13.68 19.25 -15.50
CA LEU A 431 -14.26 18.10 -14.80
C LEU A 431 -13.96 18.14 -13.30
N PHE A 432 -12.75 18.53 -12.91
CA PHE A 432 -12.36 18.67 -11.51
C PHE A 432 -13.10 19.82 -10.81
N LEU A 433 -13.14 21.00 -11.41
CA LEU A 433 -13.79 22.19 -10.84
C LEU A 433 -15.29 21.97 -10.63
N GLN A 434 -15.95 21.26 -11.55
CA GLN A 434 -17.36 20.91 -11.38
C GLN A 434 -17.55 19.82 -10.32
N GLY A 435 -16.72 18.78 -10.36
CA GLY A 435 -16.91 17.55 -9.58
C GLY A 435 -16.49 17.63 -8.12
N SER A 436 -15.63 18.57 -7.76
CA SER A 436 -15.23 18.77 -6.37
C SER A 436 -16.01 19.90 -5.70
N ASN A 437 -16.51 19.66 -4.48
CA ASN A 437 -17.13 20.68 -3.63
C ASN A 437 -16.25 21.05 -2.42
N LEU A 438 -15.00 20.58 -2.39
CA LEU A 438 -14.12 20.64 -1.22
C LEU A 438 -12.95 21.62 -1.40
N TYR A 439 -12.92 22.40 -2.49
CA TYR A 439 -11.91 23.44 -2.71
C TYR A 439 -12.51 24.84 -2.50
N ASP A 440 -11.63 25.82 -2.30
CA ASP A 440 -12.00 27.23 -2.21
C ASP A 440 -12.06 27.87 -3.60
N PRO A 441 -13.23 28.33 -4.09
CA PRO A 441 -13.36 28.86 -5.43
C PRO A 441 -12.84 30.31 -5.58
N GLU A 442 -12.69 31.08 -4.50
CA GLU A 442 -12.22 32.47 -4.55
C GLU A 442 -10.82 32.65 -5.16
N PRO A 443 -9.77 31.93 -4.72
CA PRO A 443 -8.44 32.04 -5.32
C PRO A 443 -8.42 31.56 -6.78
N VAL A 444 -9.27 30.59 -7.12
CA VAL A 444 -9.41 30.09 -8.50
C VAL A 444 -9.99 31.18 -9.40
N LYS A 445 -11.03 31.91 -8.94
CA LYS A 445 -11.62 33.04 -9.65
C LYS A 445 -10.58 34.13 -9.95
N GLN A 446 -9.78 34.52 -8.95
CA GLN A 446 -8.75 35.55 -9.10
C GLN A 446 -7.73 35.19 -10.18
N ARG A 447 -7.28 33.94 -10.24
CA ARG A 447 -6.32 33.47 -11.25
C ARG A 447 -6.92 33.36 -12.66
N LEU A 448 -8.21 33.08 -12.78
CA LEU A 448 -8.90 32.97 -14.07
C LEU A 448 -9.39 34.33 -14.61
N ALA A 449 -9.52 35.35 -13.77
CA ALA A 449 -10.04 36.67 -14.14
C ALA A 449 -9.22 37.33 -15.26
N ASP A 450 -7.89 37.21 -15.24
CA ASP A 450 -6.99 37.75 -16.26
C ASP A 450 -7.26 37.17 -17.66
N TYR A 451 -7.83 35.95 -17.72
CA TYR A 451 -8.12 35.22 -18.95
C TYR A 451 -9.63 35.01 -19.19
N ALA A 452 -10.48 35.91 -18.68
CA ALA A 452 -11.94 35.76 -18.71
C ALA A 452 -12.53 35.51 -20.12
N LYS A 453 -11.92 36.08 -21.17
CA LYS A 453 -12.36 35.89 -22.57
C LYS A 453 -12.05 34.49 -23.14
N VAL A 454 -11.17 33.73 -22.49
CA VAL A 454 -10.73 32.39 -22.92
C VAL A 454 -11.44 31.31 -22.11
N PHE A 455 -11.72 31.59 -20.83
CA PHE A 455 -12.30 30.64 -19.88
C PHE A 455 -13.69 31.04 -19.33
N PRO A 456 -14.67 31.40 -20.18
CA PRO A 456 -15.99 31.81 -19.70
C PRO A 456 -16.76 30.66 -19.04
N LEU A 457 -16.58 29.41 -19.50
CA LEU A 457 -17.26 28.26 -18.90
C LEU A 457 -16.72 27.96 -17.50
N GLU A 458 -15.40 27.95 -17.36
CA GLU A 458 -14.70 27.70 -16.10
C GLU A 458 -15.04 28.77 -15.06
N LEU A 459 -15.12 30.05 -15.48
CA LEU A 459 -15.61 31.13 -14.62
C LEU A 459 -17.06 30.92 -14.19
N ALA A 460 -17.96 30.54 -15.10
CA ALA A 460 -19.34 30.26 -14.74
C ALA A 460 -19.48 29.11 -13.73
N ILE A 461 -18.64 28.08 -13.83
CA ILE A 461 -18.58 26.98 -12.84
C ILE A 461 -18.16 27.52 -11.47
N VAL A 462 -17.08 28.32 -11.43
CA VAL A 462 -16.53 28.88 -10.19
C VAL A 462 -17.51 29.85 -9.52
N GLU A 463 -18.12 30.77 -10.27
CA GLU A 463 -19.18 31.65 -9.74
C GLU A 463 -20.38 30.86 -9.21
N GLY A 464 -20.73 29.77 -9.89
CA GLY A 464 -21.78 28.87 -9.42
C GLY A 464 -21.45 28.21 -8.10
N LYS A 465 -20.19 27.80 -7.88
CA LYS A 465 -19.73 27.26 -6.59
C LYS A 465 -19.63 28.31 -5.49
N LEU A 466 -19.43 29.58 -5.82
CA LEU A 466 -19.48 30.72 -4.86
C LEU A 466 -20.92 31.11 -4.47
N GLY A 467 -21.94 30.58 -5.15
CA GLY A 467 -23.34 30.98 -4.96
C GLY A 467 -23.73 32.27 -5.70
N HIS A 468 -22.83 32.84 -6.52
CA HIS A 468 -23.13 33.98 -7.39
C HIS A 468 -23.89 33.53 -8.65
N HIS A 469 -25.10 32.99 -8.45
CA HIS A 469 -25.91 32.40 -9.51
C HIS A 469 -26.23 33.38 -10.65
N ARG A 470 -26.45 34.66 -10.33
CA ARG A 470 -26.74 35.71 -11.32
C ARG A 470 -25.54 35.97 -12.24
N GLU A 471 -24.34 36.03 -11.68
CA GLU A 471 -23.10 36.22 -12.42
C GLU A 471 -22.81 34.99 -13.30
N ALA A 472 -22.92 33.78 -12.75
CA ALA A 472 -22.75 32.53 -13.50
C ALA A 472 -23.69 32.44 -14.71
N LEU A 473 -24.98 32.73 -14.52
CA LEU A 473 -25.97 32.73 -15.59
C LEU A 473 -25.76 33.86 -16.60
N SER A 474 -25.28 35.03 -16.15
CA SER A 474 -24.89 36.11 -17.06
C SER A 474 -23.73 35.73 -17.97
N VAL A 475 -22.72 35.02 -17.46
CA VAL A 475 -21.60 34.54 -18.28
C VAL A 475 -22.08 33.50 -19.29
N LEU A 476 -22.91 32.53 -18.88
CA LEU A 476 -23.45 31.51 -19.80
C LEU A 476 -24.34 32.12 -20.89
N MET A 477 -25.22 33.07 -20.55
CA MET A 477 -26.18 33.62 -21.49
C MET A 477 -25.68 34.83 -22.29
N GLN A 478 -24.97 35.78 -21.66
CA GLN A 478 -24.51 37.01 -22.33
C GLN A 478 -23.16 36.83 -23.01
N THR A 479 -22.26 35.99 -22.47
CA THR A 479 -20.92 35.79 -23.06
C THR A 479 -20.87 34.57 -23.98
N LEU A 480 -21.45 33.43 -23.55
CA LEU A 480 -21.39 32.17 -24.32
C LEU A 480 -22.63 31.92 -25.19
N HIS A 481 -23.75 32.60 -24.92
CA HIS A 481 -25.07 32.32 -25.53
C HIS A 481 -25.48 30.83 -25.44
N ASP A 482 -25.05 30.13 -24.39
CA ASP A 482 -25.30 28.69 -24.20
C ASP A 482 -26.57 28.44 -23.37
N SER A 483 -27.71 28.48 -24.07
CA SER A 483 -29.02 28.18 -23.47
C SER A 483 -29.12 26.80 -22.83
N ARG A 484 -28.43 25.79 -23.36
CA ARG A 484 -28.50 24.40 -22.85
C ARG A 484 -27.72 24.21 -21.55
N SER A 485 -26.54 24.82 -21.45
CA SER A 485 -25.76 24.81 -20.21
C SER A 485 -26.44 25.62 -19.12
N ALA A 486 -27.11 26.73 -19.47
CA ALA A 486 -27.91 27.51 -18.52
C ALA A 486 -29.15 26.74 -18.02
N GLU A 487 -29.86 26.02 -18.90
CA GLU A 487 -30.94 25.10 -18.49
C GLU A 487 -30.41 23.96 -17.60
N SER A 488 -29.27 23.38 -17.97
CA SER A 488 -28.61 22.33 -17.17
C SER A 488 -28.23 22.85 -15.78
N TYR A 489 -27.71 24.06 -15.70
CA TYR A 489 -27.39 24.75 -14.44
C TYR A 489 -28.60 24.91 -13.52
N CYS A 490 -29.74 25.33 -14.07
CA CYS A 490 -30.97 25.48 -13.30
C CYS A 490 -31.51 24.12 -12.82
N THR A 491 -31.52 23.12 -13.71
CA THR A 491 -32.04 21.77 -13.38
C THR A 491 -31.18 21.00 -12.38
N LEU A 492 -29.86 21.21 -12.40
CA LEU A 492 -28.90 20.58 -11.50
C LEU A 492 -28.58 21.40 -10.24
N GLY A 493 -29.15 22.61 -10.11
CA GLY A 493 -29.09 23.38 -8.87
C GLY A 493 -27.76 24.09 -8.65
N GLY A 494 -27.08 24.50 -9.72
CA GLY A 494 -25.79 25.18 -9.67
C GLY A 494 -24.65 24.48 -10.40
N ASP A 495 -24.90 23.31 -10.99
CA ASP A 495 -23.89 22.57 -11.76
C ASP A 495 -24.05 22.77 -13.28
N VAL A 496 -22.99 23.21 -13.97
CA VAL A 496 -23.03 23.51 -15.41
C VAL A 496 -22.87 22.24 -16.26
N VAL A 497 -21.98 21.33 -15.85
CA VAL A 497 -21.65 20.11 -16.62
C VAL A 497 -22.52 18.94 -16.18
N THR A 498 -23.24 18.32 -17.11
CA THR A 498 -24.06 17.14 -16.83
C THR A 498 -23.22 15.86 -16.70
N THR A 499 -23.65 14.92 -15.85
CA THR A 499 -22.98 13.62 -15.65
C THR A 499 -22.79 12.85 -16.97
N ARG A 500 -23.80 12.84 -17.85
CA ARG A 500 -23.74 12.14 -19.15
C ARG A 500 -22.63 12.71 -20.04
N LEU A 501 -22.51 14.04 -20.08
CA LEU A 501 -21.50 14.71 -20.87
C LEU A 501 -20.10 14.44 -20.28
N ALA A 502 -19.96 14.50 -18.96
CA ALA A 502 -18.71 14.18 -18.26
C ALA A 502 -18.21 12.76 -18.55
N LEU A 503 -19.09 11.74 -18.49
CA LEU A 503 -18.73 10.35 -18.81
C LEU A 503 -18.30 10.20 -20.27
N SER A 504 -19.01 10.84 -21.20
CA SER A 504 -18.66 10.78 -22.63
C SER A 504 -17.30 11.41 -22.97
N ILE A 505 -16.85 12.38 -22.17
CA ILE A 505 -15.51 12.97 -22.29
C ILE A 505 -14.48 12.05 -21.64
N GLY A 506 -14.82 11.50 -20.48
CA GLY A 506 -13.99 10.55 -19.76
C GLY A 506 -13.59 9.36 -20.63
N GLU A 507 -14.56 8.77 -21.34
CA GLU A 507 -14.34 7.62 -22.24
C GLU A 507 -13.48 7.97 -23.47
N LYS A 508 -13.58 9.19 -23.99
CA LYS A 508 -12.89 9.60 -25.22
C LYS A 508 -11.45 10.06 -24.99
N HIS A 509 -11.11 10.50 -23.78
CA HIS A 509 -9.84 11.15 -23.45
C HIS A 509 -9.10 10.50 -22.27
N ASP A 510 -9.51 9.28 -21.87
CA ASP A 510 -8.98 8.57 -20.70
C ASP A 510 -9.10 9.36 -19.37
N LEU A 511 -10.13 10.22 -19.26
CA LEU A 511 -10.41 11.07 -18.10
C LEU A 511 -11.52 10.50 -17.20
N LEU A 512 -11.76 9.18 -17.24
CA LEU A 512 -12.83 8.51 -16.50
C LEU A 512 -12.76 8.75 -14.99
N LEU A 513 -11.55 8.82 -14.42
CA LEU A 513 -11.36 9.10 -13.00
C LEU A 513 -11.90 10.48 -12.60
N PHE A 514 -11.68 11.50 -13.44
CA PHE A 514 -12.21 12.84 -13.24
C PHE A 514 -13.73 12.90 -13.44
N ALA A 515 -14.25 12.21 -14.45
CA ALA A 515 -15.69 12.11 -14.67
C ALA A 515 -16.41 11.39 -13.51
N SER A 516 -15.75 10.46 -12.83
CA SER A 516 -16.30 9.72 -11.69
C SER A 516 -16.61 10.60 -10.47
N LEU A 517 -15.99 11.79 -10.37
CA LEU A 517 -16.30 12.78 -9.33
C LEU A 517 -17.76 13.26 -9.43
N LEU A 518 -18.29 13.41 -10.65
CA LEU A 518 -19.65 13.89 -10.92
C LEU A 518 -20.71 12.78 -10.81
N SER A 519 -20.34 11.57 -11.25
CA SER A 519 -21.23 10.39 -11.23
C SER A 519 -21.37 9.78 -9.83
N GLY A 520 -20.38 9.98 -8.95
CA GLY A 520 -20.32 9.34 -7.64
C GLY A 520 -19.99 7.84 -7.70
N SER A 521 -19.81 7.24 -8.88
CA SER A 521 -19.42 5.84 -9.09
C SER A 521 -18.29 5.71 -10.12
N VAL A 522 -17.35 4.79 -9.86
CA VAL A 522 -16.32 4.37 -10.82
C VAL A 522 -16.87 3.15 -11.59
N PRO A 523 -16.77 3.08 -12.93
CA PRO A 523 -17.11 1.86 -13.67
C PRO A 523 -16.16 0.72 -13.24
N GLY A 524 -16.68 -0.34 -12.61
CA GLY A 524 -15.92 -1.55 -12.26
C GLY A 524 -15.63 -1.80 -10.77
N ALA A 525 -15.95 -0.88 -9.85
CA ALA A 525 -15.75 -1.10 -8.41
C ALA A 525 -17.00 -1.70 -7.74
N LYS A 526 -16.88 -2.92 -7.19
CA LYS A 526 -17.89 -3.50 -6.30
C LYS A 526 -17.76 -2.87 -4.89
N SER A 527 -18.84 -2.25 -4.41
CA SER A 527 -19.17 -1.96 -3.00
C SER A 527 -18.77 -0.60 -2.36
N ARG A 528 -19.83 0.15 -1.98
CA ARG A 528 -20.12 0.68 -0.62
C ARG A 528 -18.97 1.38 0.14
N ALA A 529 -18.76 2.67 -0.15
CA ALA A 529 -17.95 3.62 0.63
C ALA A 529 -18.67 5.00 0.71
N PRO A 530 -18.31 5.91 1.64
CA PRO A 530 -19.23 6.92 2.20
C PRO A 530 -19.74 7.95 1.18
N ARG A 531 -21.04 8.23 1.28
CA ARG A 531 -21.86 9.09 0.41
C ARG A 531 -21.59 10.59 0.63
N MET A 532 -20.35 11.07 0.48
CA MET A 532 -20.02 12.50 0.67
C MET A 532 -19.55 13.23 -0.59
N MET A 533 -19.15 12.51 -1.65
CA MET A 533 -19.05 13.12 -2.98
C MET A 533 -20.47 13.16 -3.57
N ALA A 534 -21.00 14.38 -3.71
CA ALA A 534 -22.38 14.61 -4.11
C ALA A 534 -22.64 14.00 -5.50
N ARG A 535 -23.47 12.96 -5.55
CA ARG A 535 -24.14 12.59 -6.79
C ARG A 535 -24.92 13.82 -7.25
N GLN A 536 -24.81 14.20 -8.53
CA GLN A 536 -25.71 15.22 -9.09
C GLN A 536 -27.16 14.80 -8.81
N GLN A 537 -27.80 15.51 -7.88
CA GLN A 537 -29.21 15.38 -7.58
C GLN A 537 -29.92 16.49 -8.35
N SER A 538 -31.09 16.18 -8.92
CA SER A 538 -31.95 17.22 -9.47
C SER A 538 -32.21 18.27 -8.38
N ALA A 539 -32.06 19.54 -8.72
CA ALA A 539 -32.30 20.65 -7.80
C ALA A 539 -33.68 20.51 -7.16
N ASP A 540 -33.81 20.90 -5.89
CA ASP A 540 -35.10 21.03 -5.23
C ASP A 540 -36.02 21.96 -6.05
N GLU A 541 -37.33 21.67 -6.11
CA GLU A 541 -38.28 22.39 -6.95
C GLU A 541 -38.21 23.91 -6.74
N ASP A 542 -38.04 24.34 -5.48
CA ASP A 542 -37.96 25.76 -5.12
C ASP A 542 -36.63 26.40 -5.53
N THR A 543 -35.52 25.67 -5.40
CA THR A 543 -34.21 26.15 -5.88
C THR A 543 -34.19 26.28 -7.40
N ARG A 544 -34.83 25.33 -8.10
CA ARG A 544 -34.98 25.35 -9.55
C ARG A 544 -35.81 26.54 -10.01
N LYS A 545 -36.95 26.82 -9.36
CA LYS A 545 -37.78 27.99 -9.65
C LYS A 545 -37.01 29.29 -9.47
N LYS A 546 -36.26 29.43 -8.38
CA LYS A 546 -35.41 30.61 -8.11
C LYS A 546 -34.35 30.80 -9.20
N LEU A 547 -33.63 29.73 -9.56
CA LEU A 547 -32.60 29.79 -10.61
C LEU A 547 -33.20 30.08 -11.99
N LEU A 548 -34.36 29.50 -12.31
CA LEU A 548 -35.10 29.80 -13.54
C LEU A 548 -35.59 31.26 -13.57
N GLY A 549 -36.01 31.81 -12.44
CA GLY A 549 -36.37 33.23 -12.31
C GLY A 549 -35.17 34.15 -12.58
N ILE A 550 -34.00 33.84 -12.00
CA ILE A 550 -32.76 34.58 -12.25
C ILE A 550 -32.33 34.43 -13.72
N LEU A 551 -32.43 33.23 -14.29
CA LEU A 551 -32.14 33.01 -15.71
C LEU A 551 -33.05 33.86 -16.60
N LEU A 552 -34.35 33.91 -16.29
CA LEU A 552 -35.31 34.72 -17.01
C LEU A 552 -34.97 36.22 -16.90
N GLU A 553 -34.66 36.71 -15.71
CA GLU A 553 -34.24 38.09 -15.49
C GLU A 553 -33.00 38.45 -16.33
N VAL A 554 -31.97 37.60 -16.31
CA VAL A 554 -30.74 37.77 -17.09
C VAL A 554 -31.03 37.74 -18.60
N CYS A 555 -31.88 36.83 -19.05
CA CYS A 555 -32.31 36.74 -20.44
C CYS A 555 -33.08 37.99 -20.90
N MET A 556 -33.99 38.50 -20.07
CA MET A 556 -34.80 39.68 -20.37
C MET A 556 -33.95 40.97 -20.38
N SER A 557 -32.88 41.03 -19.59
CA SER A 557 -31.90 42.13 -19.64
C SER A 557 -31.02 42.14 -20.90
N GLY A 558 -30.99 41.03 -21.65
CA GLY A 558 -30.12 40.82 -22.82
C GLY A 558 -30.68 41.32 -24.17
N GLY A 559 -31.85 41.95 -24.20
CA GLY A 559 -32.43 42.55 -25.40
C GLY A 559 -32.90 41.56 -26.49
N GLU A 560 -33.11 42.06 -27.71
CA GLU A 560 -33.70 41.30 -28.85
C GLU A 560 -32.90 40.04 -29.24
N LEU A 561 -31.57 40.06 -29.13
CA LEU A 561 -30.71 38.92 -29.48
C LEU A 561 -30.97 37.68 -28.62
N MET A 562 -31.50 37.87 -27.41
CA MET A 562 -31.85 36.79 -26.50
C MET A 562 -33.33 36.38 -26.59
N ALA A 563 -34.16 37.12 -27.33
CA ALA A 563 -35.61 36.92 -27.34
C ALA A 563 -36.03 35.53 -27.86
N GLU A 564 -35.40 35.03 -28.92
CA GLU A 564 -35.69 33.71 -29.48
C GLU A 564 -35.27 32.56 -28.55
N SER A 565 -34.10 32.70 -27.91
CA SER A 565 -33.60 31.70 -26.94
C SER A 565 -34.44 31.70 -25.67
N THR A 566 -34.89 32.87 -25.23
CA THR A 566 -35.80 33.02 -24.09
C THR A 566 -37.20 32.49 -24.40
N ALA A 567 -37.70 32.69 -25.62
CA ALA A 567 -38.98 32.11 -26.06
C ALA A 567 -38.92 30.57 -26.08
N ARG A 568 -37.79 29.98 -26.49
CA ARG A 568 -37.57 28.52 -26.41
C ARG A 568 -37.54 28.04 -24.96
N LEU A 569 -36.85 28.75 -24.07
CA LEU A 569 -36.78 28.45 -22.65
C LEU A 569 -38.16 28.54 -21.97
N LEU A 570 -38.93 29.59 -22.25
CA LEU A 570 -40.29 29.76 -21.75
C LEU A 570 -41.19 28.59 -22.18
N ASN A 571 -41.04 28.13 -23.42
CA ASN A 571 -41.80 26.99 -23.93
C ASN A 571 -41.34 25.65 -23.35
N SER A 572 -40.05 25.45 -23.09
CA SER A 572 -39.50 24.22 -22.50
C SER A 572 -39.82 24.11 -21.01
N GLN A 573 -39.73 25.22 -20.28
CA GLN A 573 -39.90 25.29 -18.83
C GLN A 573 -41.26 25.84 -18.37
N ALA A 574 -42.28 25.84 -19.23
CA ALA A 574 -43.63 26.33 -18.89
C ALA A 574 -44.21 25.68 -17.62
N MET A 575 -43.87 24.39 -17.44
CA MET A 575 -43.74 23.64 -16.18
C MET A 575 -43.66 24.47 -14.90
N ASN A 576 -42.54 25.17 -14.80
CA ASN A 576 -41.92 25.53 -13.54
C ASN A 576 -41.96 27.05 -13.31
N LEU A 577 -42.66 27.79 -14.17
CA LEU A 577 -42.75 29.24 -14.14
C LEU A 577 -44.18 29.67 -13.83
N ASP A 578 -44.31 30.65 -12.93
CA ASP A 578 -45.57 31.34 -12.71
C ASP A 578 -45.81 32.39 -13.80
N ILE A 579 -47.05 32.47 -14.27
CA ILE A 579 -47.48 33.35 -15.36
C ILE A 579 -47.36 34.82 -14.93
N VAL A 580 -47.71 35.11 -13.68
CA VAL A 580 -47.76 36.48 -13.16
C VAL A 580 -46.36 37.06 -13.06
N ASP A 581 -45.42 36.30 -12.50
CA ASP A 581 -44.01 36.70 -12.37
C ASP A 581 -43.37 36.91 -13.75
N VAL A 582 -43.63 35.99 -14.70
CA VAL A 582 -43.08 36.10 -16.06
C VAL A 582 -43.59 37.35 -16.77
N ILE A 583 -44.90 37.65 -16.70
CA ILE A 583 -45.47 38.84 -17.37
C ILE A 583 -44.88 40.13 -16.82
N SER A 584 -44.59 40.19 -15.51
CA SER A 584 -43.99 41.37 -14.88
C SER A 584 -42.55 41.66 -15.33
N LEU A 585 -41.84 40.63 -15.80
CA LEU A 585 -40.43 40.71 -16.22
C LEU A 585 -40.24 40.96 -17.72
N VAL A 586 -41.32 40.97 -18.51
CA VAL A 586 -41.26 41.09 -19.98
C VAL A 586 -41.04 42.54 -20.40
N PRO A 587 -40.02 42.84 -21.21
CA PRO A 587 -39.83 44.17 -21.78
C PRO A 587 -41.00 44.58 -22.69
N PRO A 588 -41.42 45.86 -22.68
CA PRO A 588 -42.55 46.34 -23.48
C PRO A 588 -42.31 46.26 -24.99
N ASP A 589 -41.06 46.17 -25.43
CA ASP A 589 -40.65 46.15 -26.84
C ASP A 589 -40.70 44.75 -27.48
N TRP A 590 -41.06 43.71 -26.72
CA TRP A 590 -41.06 42.34 -27.23
C TRP A 590 -42.33 41.97 -28.01
N PRO A 591 -42.18 41.25 -29.14
CA PRO A 591 -43.33 40.86 -29.93
C PRO A 591 -44.08 39.70 -29.26
N LEU A 592 -45.39 39.90 -29.04
CA LEU A 592 -46.31 38.95 -28.40
C LEU A 592 -46.38 37.57 -29.08
N ASN A 593 -46.02 37.48 -30.36
CA ASN A 593 -46.00 36.23 -31.11
C ASN A 593 -45.03 35.19 -30.51
N LEU A 594 -43.88 35.62 -29.99
CA LEU A 594 -42.86 34.76 -29.38
C LEU A 594 -43.35 34.12 -28.07
N MET A 595 -44.26 34.79 -27.36
CA MET A 595 -44.80 34.35 -26.07
C MET A 595 -46.16 33.64 -26.18
N SER A 596 -46.82 33.72 -27.33
CA SER A 596 -48.18 33.18 -27.53
C SER A 596 -48.32 31.69 -27.18
N SER A 597 -47.31 30.89 -27.52
CA SER A 597 -47.25 29.44 -27.26
C SER A 597 -47.15 29.14 -25.77
N PHE A 598 -46.26 29.85 -25.06
CA PHE A 598 -46.11 29.76 -23.61
C PHE A 598 -47.40 30.21 -22.91
N LEU A 599 -47.91 31.40 -23.21
CA LEU A 599 -49.11 31.95 -22.57
C LEU A 599 -50.32 31.04 -22.77
N THR A 600 -50.55 30.55 -24.00
CA THR A 600 -51.67 29.64 -24.28
C THR A 600 -51.56 28.35 -23.45
N ARG A 601 -50.35 27.78 -23.36
CA ARG A 601 -50.12 26.54 -22.60
C ARG A 601 -50.28 26.77 -21.10
N SER A 602 -49.74 27.85 -20.58
CA SER A 602 -49.79 28.18 -19.15
C SER A 602 -51.20 28.56 -18.70
N PHE A 603 -51.95 29.37 -19.48
CA PHE A 603 -53.35 29.68 -19.18
C PHE A 603 -54.23 28.44 -19.24
N ARG A 604 -54.07 27.56 -20.24
CA ARG A 604 -54.81 26.29 -20.29
C ARG A 604 -54.55 25.42 -19.07
N ARG A 605 -53.30 25.35 -18.62
CA ARG A 605 -52.94 24.60 -17.40
C ARG A 605 -53.57 25.22 -16.15
N SER A 606 -53.49 26.54 -15.99
CA SER A 606 -54.10 27.23 -14.85
C SER A 606 -55.61 27.01 -14.81
N LEU A 607 -56.30 27.12 -15.96
CA LEU A 607 -57.72 26.80 -16.08
C LEU A 607 -58.02 25.33 -15.79
N HIS A 608 -57.19 24.40 -16.25
CA HIS A 608 -57.36 22.99 -15.98
C HIS A 608 -57.24 22.68 -14.48
N SER A 609 -56.22 23.21 -13.81
CA SER A 609 -56.03 23.06 -12.36
C SER A 609 -57.18 23.71 -11.57
N MET A 610 -57.70 24.85 -12.04
CA MET A 610 -58.88 25.48 -11.44
C MET A 610 -60.12 24.58 -11.56
N HIS A 611 -60.39 24.02 -12.76
CA HIS A 611 -61.54 23.12 -12.96
C HIS A 611 -61.39 21.81 -12.18
N GLU A 612 -60.19 21.23 -12.15
CA GLU A 612 -59.89 20.04 -11.34
C GLU A 612 -60.12 20.31 -9.86
N GLY A 613 -59.62 21.45 -9.35
CA GLY A 613 -59.86 21.90 -7.98
C GLY A 613 -61.35 22.13 -7.68
N GLN A 614 -62.13 22.67 -8.63
CA GLN A 614 -63.59 22.80 -8.49
C GLN A 614 -64.28 21.44 -8.42
N ILE A 615 -63.87 20.47 -9.24
CA ILE A 615 -64.43 19.11 -9.22
C ILE A 615 -64.11 18.44 -7.88
N VAL A 616 -62.85 18.47 -7.44
CA VAL A 616 -62.43 17.90 -6.14
C VAL A 616 -63.18 18.58 -5.00
N LYS A 617 -63.30 19.91 -5.02
CA LYS A 617 -64.08 20.66 -4.04
C LYS A 617 -65.53 20.19 -4.01
N ASN A 618 -66.18 20.07 -5.16
CA ASN A 618 -67.58 19.65 -5.23
C ASN A 618 -67.78 18.19 -4.77
N ILE A 619 -66.85 17.29 -5.10
CA ILE A 619 -66.87 15.90 -4.63
C ILE A 619 -66.68 15.85 -3.11
N SER A 620 -65.69 16.59 -2.58
CA SER A 620 -65.47 16.66 -1.13
C SER A 620 -66.67 17.26 -0.40
N MET A 621 -67.34 18.25 -1.00
CA MET A 621 -68.57 18.83 -0.47
C MET A 621 -69.71 17.80 -0.45
N ALA A 622 -69.86 17.01 -1.52
CA ALA A 622 -70.85 15.93 -1.60
C ALA A 622 -70.59 14.82 -0.57
N GLN A 623 -69.33 14.39 -0.43
CA GLN A 623 -68.93 13.43 0.60
C GLN A 623 -69.20 13.98 2.02
N ASN A 624 -68.89 15.26 2.24
CA ASN A 624 -69.18 15.90 3.53
C ASN A 624 -70.68 15.95 3.82
N THR A 625 -71.52 16.21 2.80
CA THR A 625 -72.98 16.15 2.97
C THR A 625 -73.49 14.74 3.24
N GLU A 626 -72.92 13.72 2.60
CA GLU A 626 -73.28 12.32 2.86
C GLU A 626 -72.90 11.90 4.29
N VAL A 627 -71.72 12.29 4.75
CA VAL A 627 -71.29 12.08 6.14
C VAL A 627 -72.20 12.83 7.10
N ALA A 628 -72.56 14.08 6.80
CA ALA A 628 -73.52 14.86 7.60
C ALA A 628 -74.89 14.18 7.69
N GLU A 629 -75.40 13.61 6.59
CA GLU A 629 -76.68 12.87 6.59
C GLU A 629 -76.60 11.59 7.42
N ARG A 630 -75.53 10.80 7.26
CA ARG A 630 -75.31 9.57 8.04
C ARG A 630 -75.16 9.86 9.54
N THR A 631 -74.41 10.90 9.89
CA THR A 631 -74.21 11.32 11.28
C THR A 631 -75.48 11.90 11.88
N TRP A 632 -76.32 12.61 11.10
CA TRP A 632 -77.61 13.11 11.57
C TRP A 632 -78.53 11.99 12.08
N VAL A 633 -78.55 10.81 11.45
CA VAL A 633 -79.33 9.67 11.95
C VAL A 633 -78.87 9.24 13.34
N VAL A 634 -77.56 9.13 13.54
CA VAL A 634 -76.96 8.76 14.83
C VAL A 634 -77.23 9.84 15.89
N ILE A 635 -77.07 11.12 15.55
CA ILE A 635 -77.37 12.25 16.44
C ILE A 635 -78.87 12.26 16.82
N ARG A 636 -79.76 11.96 15.86
CA ARG A 636 -81.20 11.86 16.11
C ARG A 636 -81.54 10.72 17.06
N GLU A 637 -80.88 9.57 16.96
CA GLU A 637 -81.08 8.43 17.86
C GLU A 637 -80.61 8.72 19.29
N GLN A 638 -79.59 9.57 19.46
CA GLN A 638 -79.11 10.00 20.77
C GLN A 638 -80.07 10.96 21.50
N GLY A 639 -81.10 11.47 20.80
CA GLY A 639 -82.11 12.38 21.35
C GLY A 639 -81.60 13.81 21.49
N ALA A 640 -82.53 14.76 21.65
CA ALA A 640 -82.19 16.15 21.94
C ALA A 640 -82.14 16.36 23.46
N VAL A 641 -81.11 17.05 23.94
CA VAL A 641 -81.16 17.67 25.27
C VAL A 641 -82.07 18.89 25.14
N ILE A 642 -83.27 18.84 25.73
CA ILE A 642 -84.15 19.99 25.82
C ILE A 642 -83.57 20.90 26.90
N GLU A 643 -83.00 22.03 26.48
CA GLU A 643 -82.69 23.12 27.41
C GLU A 643 -84.01 23.78 27.78
N GLU A 644 -84.51 23.51 28.99
CA GLU A 644 -85.69 24.21 29.51
C GLU A 644 -85.37 25.71 29.60
N PRO A 645 -86.30 26.61 29.23
CA PRO A 645 -86.05 28.04 29.31
C PRO A 645 -85.76 28.40 30.76
N ALA A 646 -84.57 28.93 31.03
CA ALA A 646 -84.25 29.49 32.34
C ALA A 646 -85.32 30.52 32.69
N GLU A 647 -86.04 30.28 33.80
CA GLU A 647 -86.93 31.27 34.38
C GLU A 647 -86.09 32.53 34.66
N ASP A 648 -86.54 33.66 34.12
CA ASP A 648 -85.97 34.98 34.35
C ASP A 648 -86.11 35.33 35.85
N ASP A 649 -85.12 34.95 36.65
CA ASP A 649 -84.94 35.50 37.99
C ASP A 649 -83.65 36.33 38.02
N GLU A 650 -83.88 37.63 38.16
CA GLU A 650 -82.89 38.68 38.37
C GLU A 650 -82.00 38.37 39.60
N ASP A 651 -80.75 38.84 39.48
CA ASP A 651 -79.77 39.07 40.54
C ASP A 651 -79.01 37.88 41.15
N GLY A 652 -77.77 37.69 40.68
CA GLY A 652 -76.76 36.92 41.42
C GLY A 652 -75.49 36.60 40.64
N GLU A 653 -74.49 37.47 40.73
CA GLU A 653 -73.11 37.18 40.33
C GLU A 653 -72.58 35.91 41.02
N ALA A 654 -72.10 34.92 40.27
CA ALA A 654 -70.74 34.37 40.39
C ALA A 654 -70.51 33.07 39.58
N THR A 655 -69.50 33.14 38.72
CA THR A 655 -68.40 32.16 38.55
C THR A 655 -68.65 30.80 37.88
N GLY A 656 -67.93 30.57 36.76
CA GLY A 656 -66.94 29.49 36.73
C GLY A 656 -67.12 28.34 35.74
N GLU A 657 -68.33 28.03 35.27
CA GLU A 657 -68.55 26.77 34.52
C GLU A 657 -69.14 26.92 33.11
N LYS A 658 -69.49 28.13 32.66
CA LYS A 658 -70.04 28.34 31.30
C LYS A 658 -68.99 28.44 30.17
N GLU A 659 -67.71 28.67 30.48
CA GLU A 659 -66.64 28.65 29.46
C GLU A 659 -66.23 27.23 29.03
N LYS A 660 -66.41 26.21 29.89
CA LYS A 660 -66.03 24.83 29.57
C LYS A 660 -67.02 24.06 28.68
N ILE A 661 -68.24 24.55 28.52
CA ILE A 661 -69.25 23.90 27.68
C ILE A 661 -69.24 24.51 26.26
N GLY A 662 -68.84 25.79 26.12
CA GLY A 662 -68.62 26.44 24.82
C GLY A 662 -67.41 25.88 24.04
N GLU A 663 -66.40 25.35 24.73
CA GLU A 663 -65.25 24.69 24.09
C GLU A 663 -65.54 23.27 23.61
N ILE A 664 -66.55 22.59 24.15
CA ILE A 664 -66.92 21.21 23.76
C ILE A 664 -67.84 21.19 22.53
N LEU A 665 -68.47 22.33 22.17
CA LEU A 665 -69.41 22.45 21.05
C LEU A 665 -68.86 23.22 19.84
N ASN A 666 -67.54 23.43 19.77
CA ASN A 666 -66.91 24.00 18.59
C ASN A 666 -66.54 22.88 17.60
N GLU A 667 -67.50 22.44 16.79
CA GLU A 667 -67.38 21.43 15.70
C GLU A 667 -66.43 21.83 14.55
N LYS A 668 -65.39 22.63 14.81
CA LYS A 668 -64.42 23.11 13.81
C LYS A 668 -62.95 23.05 14.23
N PHE A 669 -62.60 22.30 15.28
CA PHE A 669 -61.20 21.98 15.59
C PHE A 669 -60.99 20.47 15.68
N GLY A 670 -60.87 19.83 14.51
CA GLY A 670 -60.58 18.41 14.36
C GLY A 670 -59.84 18.09 13.07
N LEU A 671 -58.94 18.97 12.66
CA LEU A 671 -58.00 18.75 11.55
C LEU A 671 -56.68 19.43 11.92
N HIS A 672 -55.97 18.91 12.91
CA HIS A 672 -54.51 19.03 13.08
C HIS A 672 -54.10 18.29 14.37
N GLU A 673 -54.27 16.96 14.39
CA GLU A 673 -53.42 16.09 15.18
C GLU A 673 -53.00 14.92 14.29
N GLU A 674 -51.69 14.73 14.15
CA GLU A 674 -51.07 13.63 13.43
C GLU A 674 -51.47 12.29 14.07
N ALA A 675 -52.41 11.58 13.44
CA ALA A 675 -52.65 10.18 13.78
C ALA A 675 -51.55 9.30 13.17
N PRO A 676 -51.08 8.25 13.87
CA PRO A 676 -50.12 7.31 13.32
C PRO A 676 -50.74 6.57 12.13
N VAL A 677 -49.98 6.50 11.04
CA VAL A 677 -50.32 5.69 9.86
C VAL A 677 -50.19 4.21 10.24
N ASP A 678 -51.26 3.60 10.74
CA ASP A 678 -51.37 2.15 10.74
C ASP A 678 -51.62 1.68 9.30
N ALA A 679 -50.66 0.90 8.81
CA ALA A 679 -50.67 0.30 7.50
C ALA A 679 -51.90 -0.61 7.34
N ILE A 680 -52.81 -0.23 6.45
CA ILE A 680 -53.85 -1.12 5.93
C ILE A 680 -53.14 -2.13 5.03
N GLN A 681 -52.98 -3.35 5.54
CA GLN A 681 -52.65 -4.52 4.71
C GLN A 681 -53.84 -4.81 3.81
N VAL A 682 -53.64 -4.59 2.50
CA VAL A 682 -54.54 -5.06 1.46
C VAL A 682 -54.10 -6.48 1.13
N ASP A 683 -54.95 -7.47 1.46
CA ASP A 683 -54.82 -8.83 0.96
C ASP A 683 -55.02 -8.83 -0.56
N GLU A 684 -53.96 -9.16 -1.30
CA GLU A 684 -54.05 -9.46 -2.74
C GLU A 684 -54.75 -10.81 -2.94
N GLU A 685 -56.01 -10.75 -3.38
CA GLU A 685 -56.67 -11.87 -4.03
C GLU A 685 -55.89 -12.27 -5.29
N LYS A 686 -55.27 -13.45 -5.24
CA LYS A 686 -54.71 -14.15 -6.40
C LYS A 686 -55.78 -14.38 -7.46
N GLU A 687 -55.65 -13.68 -8.58
CA GLU A 687 -56.29 -14.05 -9.84
C GLU A 687 -55.91 -15.50 -10.20
N ARG A 688 -56.89 -16.40 -10.13
CA ARG A 688 -56.85 -17.69 -10.80
C ARG A 688 -57.01 -17.44 -12.30
N GLY A 689 -55.89 -17.56 -13.02
CA GLY A 689 -55.89 -17.71 -14.47
C GLY A 689 -56.75 -18.90 -14.91
N THR A 690 -57.63 -18.64 -15.86
CA THR A 690 -58.39 -19.60 -16.63
C THR A 690 -57.46 -20.56 -17.39
N GLY A 691 -57.85 -21.85 -17.45
CA GLY A 691 -57.30 -22.84 -18.39
C GLY A 691 -57.43 -22.37 -19.85
N ASP A 692 -56.77 -23.01 -20.82
CA ASP A 692 -56.83 -24.46 -21.06
C ASP A 692 -55.76 -24.90 -22.09
N ALA A 693 -55.41 -26.20 -22.01
CA ALA A 693 -54.78 -27.11 -23.00
C ALA A 693 -53.39 -26.76 -23.59
N THR A 694 -52.37 -27.62 -23.49
CA THR A 694 -52.35 -28.94 -24.13
C THR A 694 -51.54 -30.03 -23.41
N GLU A 695 -52.19 -31.20 -23.41
CA GLU A 695 -51.86 -32.61 -23.14
C GLU A 695 -50.42 -33.11 -23.33
N VAL A 696 -49.99 -33.98 -22.38
CA VAL A 696 -49.16 -35.17 -22.65
C VAL A 696 -49.72 -36.36 -21.86
N ASP A 697 -50.33 -37.28 -22.62
CA ASP A 697 -50.17 -38.74 -22.61
C ASP A 697 -50.38 -39.56 -21.32
N GLU A 698 -51.35 -40.49 -21.37
CA GLU A 698 -51.27 -41.82 -20.75
C GLU A 698 -52.19 -42.82 -21.49
N GLY A 699 -51.60 -43.65 -22.36
CA GLY A 699 -51.67 -45.13 -22.34
C GLY A 699 -53.00 -45.92 -22.54
N ILE A 700 -52.84 -46.99 -23.34
CA ILE A 700 -53.58 -48.28 -23.31
C ILE A 700 -54.75 -48.43 -24.31
N SER A 701 -54.42 -48.74 -25.57
CA SER A 701 -54.72 -50.02 -26.28
C SER A 701 -54.31 -49.94 -27.75
#